data_AF-A0A0D8XQ43-F1
#
_entry.id   AF-A0A0D8XQ43-F1
#
_cell.length_a   1.000
_cell.length_b   1.000
_cell.length_c   1.000
_cell.angle_alpha   90.00
_cell.angle_beta   90.00
_cell.angle_gamma   90.00
#
_symmetry.space_group_name_H-M   'P 1'
#
loop_
_entity.id
_entity.type
_entity.pdbx_description
1 polymer ?
#
loop_
_entity_poly.entity_id
_entity_poly.type
_entity_poly.pdbx_seq_one_letter_code
_entity_poly.pdbx_strand_id
1 'polypeptide(L)'
;MKQDLAHENSLKNRCSWIFVWCMIEEKFLQIHRRQRAVHRLVEQLNTGKLMKLIAKKKRIDARFIIRNKLIKDILPKLTSSIDGNSSTLSIHRKARTSITKYYSEDDDIRRAPVALAIVKLLQKVPDSISRQYLHGIILKLCYLMISRSTDVRDSARKVTVQICGCLGPRYLPPIIKEMKLIMRKGFQIHVMTYTVHTLIAAMQEFLKSGDLDACLDDVVDIIVQETFGNVSEEKEVGEIKAEVREAKKNMAPGTMFLLGRFVSSSAVGTLLNRFECIVGSLTSSKMISRARNLLSMFSNGIRDNQGFALFSQLFLIHQTLVTNISKQEVPAKKPIIVDNVERPESCLLLPQASIKKHAERSLYCERTTVICSESRLQKHWKKFEYCNYLNRDDSDHISRLDPFLPLVTQCLQLKYEKVIALALRCLNGMLRMPLPSIQSSLDTLSQRLFVLLSEYSLVGKAAKKESVSNINQLLCKSFTQLVIISTTSFLTDKHLSLLLSYVQIDILDTNRQATAFALIKALVRKKIQHPQILDVVKKLKEMSITSSFKHIRTQSREVLCEFIGNHPNSEDPQTYIEWFIAQLEYDIEDGRLSAVEMLHSLFSRLQPSVLNSPCLFNVSKLGASLFNEESPKCRRFILFAIHKLLESVSESTRLDVFSACCNWLELHEEKKEGVRAVALALLVQISKIEKDAFYTHFLEVLPPLRTILTSESLWFDNSERTISELCDGITFILQNLDESISLIYSSEDFCMLFDSIEPLMKCIDSVAIKLSASRLVGQCLNTYDSNFFTADRSLKLIHWCCWQLRDKMLTEDIALQASKNLIAISRHLDEDQFLNFAKKLASICRFEIIHQPTLSLKRATCFKIAAALTMYGENSSRADVMVEFFAPLLVREMNNKTSNDVNDLFSISKEVSEILKTKIGEQRYAKVLAECQKDAIFKSAQRKRKLKELSLTNPEEAARLKRKKAAKRAQSRKRKLDTLKPYRLVNRHFNSVEC
;
A
#
# COMPACT_ATOMS: atom_id res chain seq x y z
N MET A 1 -61.63 52.88 77.77
CA MET A 1 -61.46 54.33 77.62
C MET A 1 -60.97 54.84 78.95
N LYS A 2 -59.79 55.47 79.00
CA LYS A 2 -59.22 56.16 80.18
C LYS A 2 -58.89 55.22 81.35
N GLN A 3 -57.85 55.39 82.14
CA GLN A 3 -56.79 56.38 82.22
C GLN A 3 -55.78 55.86 83.25
N ASP A 4 -54.62 56.48 83.26
CA ASP A 4 -53.76 56.66 84.43
C ASP A 4 -52.89 55.49 84.92
N LEU A 5 -51.60 55.83 84.91
CA LEU A 5 -50.51 55.49 85.81
C LEU A 5 -50.78 54.55 87.00
N ALA A 6 -49.70 53.80 87.26
CA ALA A 6 -49.30 53.22 88.54
C ALA A 6 -50.03 51.94 88.96
N HIS A 7 -49.34 50.80 88.84
CA HIS A 7 -49.40 49.79 89.90
C HIS A 7 -48.09 48.99 89.90
N GLU A 8 -47.07 49.70 90.36
CA GLU A 8 -45.84 49.18 90.96
C GLU A 8 -46.13 48.31 92.20
N ASN A 9 -45.15 47.45 92.49
CA ASN A 9 -44.80 46.95 93.83
C ASN A 9 -45.72 45.91 94.50
N SER A 10 -45.43 44.61 94.29
CA SER A 10 -45.60 43.60 95.37
C SER A 10 -44.95 42.21 95.13
N LEU A 11 -44.49 41.85 93.92
CA LEU A 11 -43.88 40.52 93.63
C LEU A 11 -42.47 40.29 94.26
N LYS A 12 -42.09 41.09 95.27
CA LYS A 12 -40.74 41.24 95.83
C LYS A 12 -40.32 40.19 96.87
N ASN A 13 -41.15 39.22 97.28
CA ASN A 13 -40.79 38.28 98.37
C ASN A 13 -40.74 36.78 98.02
N ARG A 14 -40.92 36.36 96.75
CA ARG A 14 -40.64 34.97 96.33
C ARG A 14 -39.20 34.75 95.81
N CYS A 15 -38.36 35.79 95.80
CA CYS A 15 -37.01 35.75 95.22
C CYS A 15 -35.86 35.37 96.19
N SER A 16 -36.10 35.10 97.48
CA SER A 16 -34.99 34.92 98.44
C SER A 16 -34.52 33.48 98.71
N TRP A 17 -35.32 32.44 98.42
CA TRP A 17 -34.95 31.04 98.75
C TRP A 17 -34.41 30.21 97.57
N ILE A 18 -34.58 30.66 96.33
CA ILE A 18 -34.00 30.02 95.13
C ILE A 18 -32.54 30.47 94.90
N PHE A 19 -32.15 31.64 95.42
CA PHE A 19 -30.82 32.22 95.20
C PHE A 19 -29.70 31.58 96.05
N VAL A 20 -30.02 30.93 97.17
CA VAL A 20 -29.00 30.38 98.08
C VAL A 20 -28.63 28.93 97.73
N TRP A 21 -29.55 28.14 97.16
CA TRP A 21 -29.25 26.75 96.76
C TRP A 21 -28.45 26.67 95.44
N CYS A 22 -28.71 27.57 94.47
CA CYS A 22 -27.91 27.65 93.24
C CYS A 22 -26.44 28.08 93.47
N MET A 23 -26.14 28.90 94.49
CA MET A 23 -24.78 29.38 94.74
C MET A 23 -23.81 28.31 95.28
N ILE A 24 -24.31 27.26 95.93
CA ILE A 24 -23.46 26.21 96.53
C ILE A 24 -23.12 25.13 95.49
N GLU A 25 -24.01 24.86 94.54
CA GLU A 25 -23.79 23.89 93.46
C GLU A 25 -22.84 24.43 92.36
N GLU A 26 -22.86 25.75 92.09
CA GLU A 26 -21.93 26.39 91.15
C GLU A 26 -20.46 26.36 91.61
N LYS A 27 -20.19 26.49 92.92
CA LYS A 27 -18.81 26.48 93.44
C LYS A 27 -18.16 25.10 93.41
N PHE A 28 -18.93 24.02 93.57
CA PHE A 28 -18.40 22.65 93.49
C PHE A 28 -18.09 22.24 92.03
N LEU A 29 -18.87 22.73 91.06
CA LEU A 29 -18.62 22.51 89.62
C LEU A 29 -17.42 23.31 89.07
N GLN A 30 -17.09 24.47 89.66
CA GLN A 30 -15.95 25.30 89.23
C GLN A 30 -14.58 24.72 89.59
N ILE A 31 -14.46 24.02 90.73
CA ILE A 31 -13.19 23.47 91.20
C ILE A 31 -12.79 22.24 90.35
N HIS A 32 -13.76 21.39 90.01
CA HIS A 32 -13.52 20.20 89.19
C HIS A 32 -13.19 20.51 87.71
N ARG A 33 -13.66 21.66 87.20
CA ARG A 33 -13.35 22.18 85.84
C ARG A 33 -11.94 22.77 85.76
N ARG A 34 -11.42 23.38 86.83
CA ARG A 34 -10.07 23.98 86.84
C ARG A 34 -8.94 22.93 86.87
N GLN A 35 -9.10 21.82 87.59
CA GLN A 35 -8.09 20.75 87.60
C GLN A 35 -7.98 20.01 86.24
N ARG A 36 -9.08 19.83 85.49
CA ARG A 36 -9.04 19.27 84.13
C ARG A 36 -8.46 20.25 83.09
N ALA A 37 -8.57 21.56 83.32
CA ALA A 37 -8.02 22.58 82.43
C ALA A 37 -6.49 22.70 82.53
N VAL A 38 -5.93 22.59 83.75
CA VAL A 38 -4.48 22.65 83.97
C VAL A 38 -3.78 21.41 83.41
N HIS A 39 -4.38 20.23 83.55
CA HIS A 39 -3.82 18.99 82.99
C HIS A 39 -3.81 19.00 81.43
N ARG A 40 -4.80 19.63 80.79
CA ARG A 40 -4.83 19.84 79.32
C ARG A 40 -3.87 20.94 78.84
N LEU A 41 -3.62 21.97 79.66
CA LEU A 41 -2.68 23.05 79.32
C LEU A 41 -1.22 22.60 79.39
N VAL A 42 -0.87 21.74 80.34
CA VAL A 42 0.49 21.16 80.45
C VAL A 42 0.78 20.19 79.29
N GLU A 43 -0.23 19.48 78.79
CA GLU A 43 -0.12 18.60 77.60
C GLU A 43 -0.04 19.39 76.27
N GLN A 44 -0.65 20.57 76.21
CA GLN A 44 -0.55 21.49 75.05
C GLN A 44 0.76 22.29 74.99
N LEU A 45 1.45 22.49 76.11
CA LEU A 45 2.73 23.19 76.15
C LEU A 45 3.91 22.31 75.68
N ASN A 46 3.79 20.97 75.72
CA ASN A 46 4.90 20.06 75.44
C ASN A 46 4.95 19.45 74.01
N THR A 47 4.16 19.93 73.03
CA THR A 47 4.11 19.30 71.69
C THR A 47 4.29 20.26 70.51
N GLY A 48 5.53 20.60 70.14
CA GLY A 48 5.99 20.94 68.77
C GLY A 48 5.32 22.05 67.93
N LYS A 49 4.18 22.63 68.36
CA LYS A 49 3.36 23.60 67.60
C LYS A 49 3.97 24.99 67.59
N LEU A 50 4.60 25.42 68.69
CA LEU A 50 5.23 26.74 68.80
C LEU A 50 6.45 26.84 67.86
N MET A 51 7.29 25.80 67.80
CA MET A 51 8.41 25.71 66.85
C MET A 51 7.94 25.68 65.39
N LYS A 52 6.83 24.99 65.09
CA LYS A 52 6.22 24.98 63.75
C LYS A 52 5.63 26.35 63.37
N LEU A 53 5.04 27.09 64.30
CA LEU A 53 4.50 28.44 64.06
C LEU A 53 5.61 29.48 63.81
N ILE A 54 6.71 29.41 64.57
CA ILE A 54 7.89 30.27 64.36
C ILE A 54 8.55 29.96 63.01
N ALA A 55 8.64 28.68 62.61
CA ALA A 55 9.13 28.28 61.30
C ALA A 55 8.20 28.71 60.14
N LYS A 56 6.87 28.69 60.37
CA LYS A 56 5.87 29.11 59.37
C LYS A 56 5.87 30.63 59.17
N LYS A 57 6.03 31.42 60.23
CA LYS A 57 6.17 32.89 60.16
C LYS A 57 7.46 33.30 59.43
N LYS A 58 8.61 32.69 59.78
CA LYS A 58 9.88 32.88 59.04
C LYS A 58 9.78 32.53 57.54
N ARG A 59 9.00 31.50 57.16
CA ARG A 59 8.75 31.14 55.75
C ARG A 59 7.87 32.14 55.00
N ILE A 60 6.90 32.78 55.66
CA ILE A 60 6.01 33.79 55.06
C ILE A 60 6.79 35.09 54.84
N ASP A 61 7.58 35.51 55.83
CA ASP A 61 8.44 36.70 55.73
C ASP A 61 9.51 36.50 54.64
N ALA A 62 10.12 35.31 54.55
CA ALA A 62 11.03 34.97 53.46
C ALA A 62 10.36 35.01 52.08
N ARG A 63 9.12 34.52 51.93
CA ARG A 63 8.37 34.61 50.65
C ARG A 63 8.06 36.05 50.26
N PHE A 64 7.72 36.91 51.21
CA PHE A 64 7.44 38.32 50.94
C PHE A 64 8.72 39.08 50.56
N ILE A 65 9.83 38.82 51.25
CA ILE A 65 11.16 39.38 50.94
C ILE A 65 11.66 38.90 49.57
N ILE A 66 11.53 37.60 49.27
CA ILE A 66 11.89 37.03 47.96
C ILE A 66 11.02 37.63 46.86
N ARG A 67 9.70 37.74 47.06
CA ARG A 67 8.79 38.35 46.08
C ARG A 67 9.14 39.82 45.82
N ASN A 68 9.45 40.59 46.87
CA ASN A 68 9.82 41.99 46.73
C ASN A 68 11.19 42.18 46.06
N LYS A 69 12.20 41.34 46.37
CA LYS A 69 13.48 41.33 45.64
C LYS A 69 13.30 40.91 44.18
N LEU A 70 12.42 39.95 43.91
CA LEU A 70 12.16 39.46 42.55
C LEU A 70 11.47 40.54 41.70
N ILE A 71 10.54 41.30 42.27
CA ILE A 71 9.82 42.40 41.60
C ILE A 71 10.65 43.68 41.50
N LYS A 72 11.41 44.06 42.54
CA LYS A 72 12.15 45.34 42.58
C LYS A 72 13.56 45.25 41.99
N ASP A 73 14.25 44.11 42.11
CA ASP A 73 15.65 43.99 41.70
C ASP A 73 15.84 43.09 40.48
N ILE A 74 15.24 41.89 40.47
CA ILE A 74 15.53 40.87 39.46
C ILE A 74 14.76 41.13 38.16
N LEU A 75 13.44 41.36 38.22
CA LEU A 75 12.61 41.62 37.04
C LEU A 75 13.06 42.89 36.28
N PRO A 76 13.35 44.03 36.91
CA PRO A 76 13.84 45.22 36.20
C PRO A 76 15.21 44.99 35.55
N LYS A 77 16.14 44.30 36.24
CA LYS A 77 17.46 43.95 35.66
C LYS A 77 17.33 43.02 34.47
N LEU A 78 16.50 41.98 34.56
CA LEU A 78 16.22 41.09 33.43
C LEU A 78 15.53 41.82 32.27
N THR A 79 14.63 42.76 32.60
CA THR A 79 13.94 43.59 31.60
C THR A 79 14.94 44.52 30.89
N SER A 80 15.89 45.11 31.63
CA SER A 80 16.98 45.92 31.05
C SER A 80 17.95 45.11 30.17
N SER A 81 18.16 43.82 30.49
CA SER A 81 18.97 42.91 29.66
C SER A 81 18.31 42.58 28.32
N ILE A 82 16.97 42.67 28.23
CA ILE A 82 16.25 42.60 26.95
C ILE A 82 16.29 43.95 26.22
N ASP A 83 16.29 45.06 26.96
CA ASP A 83 16.20 46.42 26.38
C ASP A 83 17.47 46.92 25.70
N GLY A 84 18.66 46.40 26.06
CA GLY A 84 19.95 46.72 25.44
C GLY A 84 20.04 48.12 24.82
N ASN A 85 20.19 49.18 25.64
CA ASN A 85 20.23 50.59 25.22
C ASN A 85 19.35 50.92 23.98
N SER A 86 18.05 50.64 24.12
CA SER A 86 16.99 50.95 23.16
C SER A 86 16.95 52.41 22.66
N SER A 87 17.64 53.34 23.32
CA SER A 87 17.83 54.74 22.89
C SER A 87 18.71 54.92 21.64
N THR A 88 19.45 53.90 21.20
CA THR A 88 20.37 54.00 20.04
C THR A 88 19.83 53.40 18.74
N LEU A 89 18.73 52.65 18.78
CA LEU A 89 18.06 52.11 17.57
C LEU A 89 17.34 53.19 16.74
N SER A 90 17.16 54.40 17.28
CA SER A 90 16.59 55.56 16.57
C SER A 90 17.64 56.54 16.02
N ILE A 91 18.95 56.32 16.22
CA ILE A 91 19.99 57.21 15.73
C ILE A 91 20.46 56.73 14.34
N HIS A 92 20.46 57.67 13.39
CA HIS A 92 20.78 57.49 11.98
C HIS A 92 21.92 56.48 11.70
N ARG A 93 21.58 55.45 10.92
CA ARG A 93 22.43 54.34 10.43
C ARG A 93 23.60 54.75 9.51
N LYS A 94 23.95 56.03 9.42
CA LYS A 94 25.07 56.56 8.60
C LYS A 94 26.26 57.07 9.41
N ALA A 95 26.18 57.18 10.74
CA ALA A 95 27.33 57.47 11.58
C ALA A 95 27.96 56.15 12.09
N ARG A 96 28.68 55.44 11.23
CA ARG A 96 29.52 54.28 11.66
C ARG A 96 30.87 54.81 12.13
N THR A 97 30.95 55.25 13.40
CA THR A 97 32.26 55.44 14.06
C THR A 97 32.79 54.09 14.56
N SER A 98 34.11 54.00 14.67
CA SER A 98 34.90 52.80 15.01
C SER A 98 34.51 52.05 16.29
N ILE A 99 33.62 52.63 17.11
CA ILE A 99 33.13 52.07 18.38
C ILE A 99 31.97 51.08 18.19
N THR A 100 31.21 51.15 17.09
CA THR A 100 30.06 50.23 16.85
C THR A 100 30.44 48.93 16.11
N LYS A 101 31.69 48.48 16.23
CA LYS A 101 32.17 47.20 15.64
C LYS A 101 31.88 45.99 16.54
N TYR A 102 31.42 46.22 17.77
CA TYR A 102 31.26 45.21 18.83
C TYR A 102 29.81 44.86 19.21
N TYR A 103 28.82 45.20 18.38
CA TYR A 103 27.50 44.56 18.49
C TYR A 103 27.41 43.44 17.47
N SER A 104 27.63 42.20 17.94
CA SER A 104 27.46 41.00 17.12
C SER A 104 25.96 40.70 16.99
N GLU A 105 25.53 40.25 15.80
CA GLU A 105 24.19 39.66 15.60
C GLU A 105 23.90 38.55 16.63
N ASP A 106 24.95 37.94 17.20
CA ASP A 106 24.86 36.97 18.30
C ASP A 106 24.20 37.53 19.57
N ASP A 107 24.39 38.80 19.90
CA ASP A 107 23.81 39.39 21.11
C ASP A 107 22.30 39.55 20.99
N ASP A 108 21.81 39.92 19.80
CA ASP A 108 20.36 39.99 19.52
C ASP A 108 19.72 38.60 19.50
N ILE A 109 20.43 37.58 19.00
CA ILE A 109 19.99 36.17 19.07
C ILE A 109 19.91 35.69 20.52
N ARG A 110 20.86 36.09 21.38
CA ARG A 110 20.91 35.75 22.81
C ARG A 110 19.87 36.48 23.67
N ARG A 111 19.34 37.62 23.22
CA ARG A 111 18.29 38.38 23.93
C ARG A 111 16.93 37.68 23.92
N ALA A 112 16.56 36.98 22.84
CA ALA A 112 15.25 36.35 22.75
C ALA A 112 15.02 35.30 23.88
N PRO A 113 15.94 34.35 24.18
CA PRO A 113 15.77 33.40 25.28
C PRO A 113 15.60 34.03 26.68
N VAL A 114 16.11 35.26 26.90
CA VAL A 114 15.91 35.98 28.17
C VAL A 114 14.43 36.28 28.40
N ALA A 115 13.68 36.61 27.33
CA ALA A 115 12.23 36.80 27.40
C ALA A 115 11.50 35.54 27.90
N LEU A 116 11.92 34.36 27.45
CA LEU A 116 11.36 33.09 27.92
C LEU A 116 11.61 32.87 29.42
N ALA A 117 12.82 33.17 29.89
CA ALA A 117 13.16 33.05 31.31
C ALA A 117 12.31 33.99 32.17
N ILE A 118 12.07 35.22 31.70
CA ILE A 118 11.18 36.18 32.38
C ILE A 118 9.74 35.65 32.40
N VAL A 119 9.21 35.15 31.29
CA VAL A 119 7.84 34.61 31.25
C VAL A 119 7.67 33.43 32.21
N LYS A 120 8.64 32.50 32.27
CA LYS A 120 8.63 31.39 33.24
C LYS A 120 8.67 31.86 34.70
N LEU A 121 9.38 32.95 34.99
CA LEU A 121 9.36 33.61 36.29
C LEU A 121 8.01 34.27 36.58
N LEU A 122 7.42 34.97 35.60
CA LEU A 122 6.13 35.65 35.72
C LEU A 122 4.97 34.68 35.98
N GLN A 123 5.04 33.43 35.50
CA GLN A 123 4.06 32.38 35.85
C GLN A 123 4.01 32.03 37.33
N LYS A 124 5.06 32.35 38.10
CA LYS A 124 5.11 32.10 39.55
C LYS A 124 4.67 33.33 40.37
N VAL A 125 4.26 34.41 39.70
CA VAL A 125 3.84 35.69 40.29
C VAL A 125 2.32 35.88 40.04
N PRO A 126 1.57 36.54 40.94
CA PRO A 126 0.13 36.78 40.76
C PRO A 126 -0.26 37.50 39.45
N ASP A 127 -1.44 37.16 38.94
CA ASP A 127 -1.97 37.51 37.61
C ASP A 127 -2.13 39.01 37.31
N SER A 128 -2.17 39.86 38.34
CA SER A 128 -2.24 41.32 38.16
C SER A 128 -0.92 41.91 37.71
N ILE A 129 0.21 41.39 38.24
CA ILE A 129 1.56 41.87 37.92
C ILE A 129 2.05 41.21 36.63
N SER A 130 1.74 39.93 36.41
CA SER A 130 2.14 39.23 35.18
C SER A 130 1.61 39.93 33.94
N ARG A 131 0.34 40.34 33.90
CA ARG A 131 -0.27 41.05 32.76
C ARG A 131 0.44 42.35 32.38
N GLN A 132 0.92 43.11 33.35
CA GLN A 132 1.61 44.39 33.11
C GLN A 132 2.99 44.19 32.44
N TYR A 133 3.77 43.21 32.91
CA TYR A 133 5.08 42.92 32.32
C TYR A 133 4.99 42.11 31.02
N LEU A 134 3.96 41.27 30.86
CA LEU A 134 3.76 40.45 29.66
C LEU A 134 3.57 41.29 28.39
N HIS A 135 2.78 42.37 28.45
CA HIS A 135 2.61 43.27 27.30
C HIS A 135 3.95 43.88 26.86
N GLY A 136 4.78 44.35 27.81
CA GLY A 136 6.12 44.87 27.51
C GLY A 136 7.07 43.85 26.89
N ILE A 137 6.97 42.58 27.28
CA ILE A 137 7.76 41.48 26.69
C ILE A 137 7.29 41.15 25.27
N ILE A 138 5.97 41.10 25.05
CA ILE A 138 5.38 40.85 23.72
C ILE A 138 5.79 41.94 22.74
N LEU A 139 5.71 43.22 23.13
CA LEU A 139 6.17 44.34 22.30
C LEU A 139 7.64 44.18 21.89
N LYS A 140 8.52 43.83 22.83
CA LYS A 140 9.96 43.64 22.56
C LYS A 140 10.22 42.47 21.60
N LEU A 141 9.52 41.35 21.77
CA LEU A 141 9.61 40.21 20.84
C LEU A 141 9.09 40.58 19.45
N CYS A 142 8.02 41.38 19.36
CA CYS A 142 7.53 41.92 18.08
C CYS A 142 8.57 42.82 17.39
N TYR A 143 9.32 43.64 18.14
CA TYR A 143 10.42 44.43 17.58
C TYR A 143 11.59 43.57 17.08
N LEU A 144 11.97 42.51 17.79
CA LEU A 144 12.98 41.57 17.31
C LEU A 144 12.53 40.87 16.01
N MET A 145 11.24 40.56 15.88
CA MET A 145 10.66 40.00 14.65
C MET A 145 10.65 40.98 13.45
N ILE A 146 10.86 42.29 13.68
CA ILE A 146 10.97 43.30 12.60
C ILE A 146 12.41 43.41 12.05
N SER A 147 13.39 42.78 12.70
CA SER A 147 14.78 42.81 12.26
C SER A 147 14.95 42.29 10.82
N ARG A 148 15.90 42.87 10.07
CA ARG A 148 16.24 42.41 8.71
C ARG A 148 16.98 41.07 8.70
N SER A 149 17.70 40.72 9.78
CA SER A 149 18.37 39.42 9.90
C SER A 149 17.34 38.30 10.06
N THR A 150 17.45 37.24 9.25
CA THR A 150 16.60 36.05 9.32
C THR A 150 16.77 35.31 10.64
N ASP A 151 17.99 35.27 11.18
CA ASP A 151 18.34 34.46 12.34
C ASP A 151 17.78 35.08 13.62
N VAL A 152 17.79 36.41 13.71
CA VAL A 152 17.10 37.16 14.78
C VAL A 152 15.59 36.92 14.74
N ARG A 153 14.99 36.95 13.54
CA ARG A 153 13.54 36.67 13.38
C ARG A 153 13.19 35.22 13.76
N ASP A 154 14.00 34.25 13.36
CA ASP A 154 13.80 32.83 13.66
C ASP A 154 13.96 32.54 15.16
N SER A 155 14.96 33.13 15.81
CA SER A 155 15.15 33.04 17.27
C SER A 155 13.97 33.67 18.02
N ALA A 156 13.57 34.88 17.66
CA ALA A 156 12.42 35.57 18.27
C ALA A 156 11.13 34.75 18.10
N ARG A 157 10.84 34.24 16.90
CA ARG A 157 9.66 33.40 16.62
C ARG A 157 9.67 32.12 17.44
N LYS A 158 10.80 31.43 17.53
CA LYS A 158 10.95 30.20 18.34
C LYS A 158 10.65 30.47 19.81
N VAL A 159 11.12 31.59 20.34
CA VAL A 159 10.83 32.00 21.72
C VAL A 159 9.37 32.40 21.90
N THR A 160 8.77 33.15 20.97
CA THR A 160 7.33 33.49 21.02
C THR A 160 6.46 32.22 21.03
N VAL A 161 6.80 31.21 20.22
CA VAL A 161 6.11 29.91 20.23
C VAL A 161 6.22 29.23 21.61
N GLN A 162 7.42 29.21 22.20
CA GLN A 162 7.62 28.63 23.54
C GLN A 162 6.87 29.40 24.62
N ILE A 163 6.79 30.72 24.52
CA ILE A 163 6.01 31.60 25.41
C ILE A 163 4.51 31.30 25.30
N CYS A 164 3.98 31.19 24.08
CA CYS A 164 2.58 30.82 23.84
C CYS A 164 2.24 29.44 24.40
N GLY A 165 3.13 28.45 24.22
CA GLY A 165 2.98 27.11 24.80
C GLY A 165 2.98 27.12 26.33
N CYS A 166 3.71 28.04 26.96
CA CYS A 166 3.74 28.18 28.42
C CYS A 166 2.46 28.88 28.95
N LEU A 167 1.99 29.94 28.28
CA LEU A 167 0.87 30.79 28.74
C LEU A 167 -0.52 30.23 28.40
N GLY A 168 -0.62 29.39 27.37
CA GLY A 168 -1.88 28.80 26.88
C GLY A 168 -2.64 29.67 25.88
N PRO A 169 -3.77 29.16 25.34
CA PRO A 169 -4.48 29.73 24.18
C PRO A 169 -5.12 31.11 24.45
N ARG A 170 -5.41 31.45 25.70
CA ARG A 170 -6.03 32.74 26.08
C ARG A 170 -5.18 33.96 25.73
N TYR A 171 -3.86 33.80 25.66
CA TYR A 171 -2.92 34.88 25.35
C TYR A 171 -2.61 35.01 23.86
N LEU A 172 -3.15 34.12 23.01
CA LEU A 172 -2.94 34.17 21.56
C LEU A 172 -3.62 35.39 20.90
N PRO A 173 -4.91 35.73 21.19
CA PRO A 173 -5.55 36.92 20.65
C PRO A 173 -4.82 38.24 20.92
N PRO A 174 -4.39 38.57 22.16
CA PRO A 174 -3.67 39.82 22.40
C PRO A 174 -2.31 39.85 21.68
N ILE A 175 -1.60 38.73 21.55
CA ILE A 175 -0.33 38.70 20.80
C ILE A 175 -0.55 39.02 19.32
N ILE A 176 -1.54 38.40 18.68
CA ILE A 176 -1.87 38.64 17.27
C ILE A 176 -2.30 40.10 17.04
N LYS A 177 -3.10 40.64 17.96
CA LYS A 177 -3.54 42.04 17.90
C LYS A 177 -2.36 43.01 17.98
N GLU A 178 -1.41 42.78 18.90
CA GLU A 178 -0.20 43.60 19.00
C GLU A 178 0.70 43.48 17.77
N MET A 179 0.85 42.28 17.20
CA MET A 179 1.60 42.08 15.96
C MET A 179 0.99 42.87 14.79
N LYS A 180 -0.34 42.84 14.64
CA LYS A 180 -1.09 43.63 13.64
C LYS A 180 -0.89 45.13 13.81
N LEU A 181 -0.80 45.62 15.05
CA LEU A 181 -0.60 47.04 15.33
C LEU A 181 0.81 47.53 14.98
N ILE A 182 1.86 46.70 15.15
CA ILE A 182 3.26 47.09 14.95
C ILE A 182 3.72 46.86 13.50
N MET A 183 3.40 45.71 12.90
CA MET A 183 3.95 45.28 11.60
C MET A 183 3.12 45.79 10.41
N ARG A 184 3.23 47.09 10.10
CA ARG A 184 2.39 47.75 9.06
C ARG A 184 3.02 47.89 7.67
N LYS A 185 4.34 47.69 7.52
CA LYS A 185 5.07 47.95 6.25
C LYS A 185 5.19 46.68 5.40
N GLY A 186 5.23 46.81 4.06
CA GLY A 186 5.19 45.73 3.05
C GLY A 186 5.77 44.37 3.48
N PHE A 187 7.11 44.24 3.54
CA PHE A 187 7.74 42.97 3.92
C PHE A 187 7.40 42.48 5.34
N GLN A 188 7.06 43.38 6.27
CA GLN A 188 6.69 43.04 7.64
C GLN A 188 5.36 42.29 7.68
N ILE A 189 4.47 42.54 6.72
CA ILE A 189 3.19 41.82 6.60
C ILE A 189 3.44 40.35 6.22
N HIS A 190 4.42 40.07 5.35
CA HIS A 190 4.83 38.68 5.06
C HIS A 190 5.41 37.98 6.28
N VAL A 191 6.23 38.69 7.06
CA VAL A 191 6.76 38.17 8.33
C VAL A 191 5.62 37.93 9.32
N MET A 192 4.65 38.83 9.40
CA MET A 192 3.46 38.71 10.25
C MET A 192 2.61 37.49 9.87
N THR A 193 2.24 37.30 8.59
CA THR A 193 1.41 36.12 8.25
C THR A 193 2.16 34.81 8.47
N TYR A 194 3.45 34.77 8.16
CA TYR A 194 4.29 33.60 8.42
C TYR A 194 4.35 33.29 9.92
N THR A 195 4.59 34.31 10.75
CA THR A 195 4.67 34.15 12.22
C THR A 195 3.32 33.75 12.82
N VAL A 196 2.22 34.39 12.43
CA VAL A 196 0.85 34.02 12.89
C VAL A 196 0.52 32.57 12.53
N HIS A 197 0.83 32.15 11.29
CA HIS A 197 0.65 30.75 10.90
C HIS A 197 1.43 29.79 11.81
N THR A 198 2.72 30.06 12.04
CA THR A 198 3.57 29.20 12.88
C THR A 198 3.12 29.16 14.34
N LEU A 199 2.57 30.27 14.88
CA LEU A 199 2.05 30.32 16.23
C LEU A 199 0.80 29.44 16.36
N ILE A 200 -0.17 29.58 15.45
CA ILE A 200 -1.39 28.77 15.46
C ILE A 200 -1.06 27.29 15.23
N ALA A 201 -0.14 26.98 14.30
CA ALA A 201 0.28 25.61 14.02
C ALA A 201 0.96 24.95 15.23
N ALA A 202 1.83 25.68 15.94
CA ALA A 202 2.51 25.15 17.13
C ALA A 202 1.58 24.97 18.33
N MET A 203 0.41 25.64 18.35
CA MET A 203 -0.58 25.52 19.41
C MET A 203 -1.70 24.51 19.13
N GLN A 204 -1.63 23.77 18.01
CA GLN A 204 -2.69 22.87 17.58
C GLN A 204 -3.09 21.80 18.64
N GLU A 205 -2.16 21.34 19.46
CA GLU A 205 -2.42 20.35 20.52
C GLU A 205 -3.12 20.95 21.75
N PHE A 206 -3.02 22.27 21.96
CA PHE A 206 -3.56 22.96 23.13
C PHE A 206 -4.87 23.72 22.85
N LEU A 207 -5.23 23.90 21.57
CA LEU A 207 -6.40 24.64 21.14
C LEU A 207 -7.68 23.81 21.22
N LYS A 208 -8.75 24.39 21.77
CA LYS A 208 -10.11 23.84 21.70
C LYS A 208 -10.97 24.69 20.76
N SER A 209 -12.08 24.11 20.29
CA SER A 209 -13.03 24.85 19.43
C SER A 209 -13.60 26.07 20.17
N GLY A 210 -13.50 27.25 19.56
CA GLY A 210 -13.92 28.54 20.10
C GLY A 210 -12.78 29.41 20.65
N ASP A 211 -11.59 28.86 20.91
CA ASP A 211 -10.46 29.65 21.45
C ASP A 211 -9.94 30.71 20.46
N LEU A 212 -10.15 30.49 19.15
CA LEU A 212 -9.70 31.40 18.09
C LEU A 212 -10.74 32.48 17.73
N ASP A 213 -11.96 32.40 18.24
CA ASP A 213 -13.06 33.29 17.81
C ASP A 213 -12.74 34.77 18.10
N ALA A 214 -12.09 35.05 19.22
CA ALA A 214 -11.72 36.41 19.63
C ALA A 214 -10.65 37.06 18.72
N CYS A 215 -9.86 36.26 18.00
CA CYS A 215 -8.83 36.75 17.07
C CYS A 215 -9.18 36.51 15.59
N LEU A 216 -10.36 35.97 15.32
CA LEU A 216 -10.77 35.54 13.98
C LEU A 216 -10.77 36.70 12.98
N ASP A 217 -11.36 37.83 13.36
CA ASP A 217 -11.40 39.02 12.50
C ASP A 217 -10.00 39.58 12.22
N ASP A 218 -9.13 39.57 13.23
CA ASP A 218 -7.75 40.04 13.08
C ASP A 218 -6.94 39.14 12.15
N VAL A 219 -7.07 37.81 12.26
CA VAL A 219 -6.38 36.85 11.39
C VAL A 219 -6.93 36.89 9.97
N VAL A 220 -8.25 37.01 9.79
CA VAL A 220 -8.86 37.14 8.45
C VAL A 220 -8.39 38.42 7.77
N ASP A 221 -8.28 39.54 8.47
CA ASP A 221 -7.72 40.77 7.91
C ASP A 221 -6.28 40.61 7.44
N ILE A 222 -5.44 39.94 8.24
CA ILE A 222 -4.04 39.66 7.88
C ILE A 222 -3.98 38.82 6.59
N ILE A 223 -4.83 37.80 6.49
CA ILE A 223 -4.93 36.95 5.29
C ILE A 223 -5.40 37.77 4.08
N VAL A 224 -6.44 38.58 4.24
CA VAL A 224 -7.01 39.40 3.16
C VAL A 224 -5.98 40.42 2.66
N GLN A 225 -5.26 41.08 3.57
CA GLN A 225 -4.22 42.03 3.22
C GLN A 225 -3.07 41.37 2.44
N GLU A 226 -2.69 40.14 2.80
CA GLU A 226 -1.65 39.39 2.09
C GLU A 226 -2.10 38.81 0.74
N THR A 227 -3.35 38.36 0.62
CA THR A 227 -3.82 37.65 -0.59
C THR A 227 -4.53 38.53 -1.61
N PHE A 228 -5.15 39.63 -1.19
CA PHE A 228 -5.94 40.52 -2.06
C PHE A 228 -5.49 41.98 -2.00
N GLY A 229 -4.63 42.38 -1.06
CA GLY A 229 -4.09 43.74 -0.98
C GLY A 229 -2.86 43.95 -1.88
N ASN A 230 -2.36 45.19 -1.90
CA ASN A 230 -1.18 45.61 -2.69
C ASN A 230 0.07 44.75 -2.39
N VAL A 231 0.15 44.21 -1.18
CA VAL A 231 1.22 43.31 -0.71
C VAL A 231 1.21 41.96 -1.45
N SER A 232 0.08 41.54 -2.03
CA SER A 232 0.02 40.37 -2.90
C SER A 232 0.79 40.58 -4.21
N GLU A 233 0.88 41.80 -4.71
CA GLU A 233 1.59 42.14 -5.95
C GLU A 233 3.11 42.14 -5.71
N GLU A 234 3.56 42.53 -4.50
CA GLU A 234 4.96 42.45 -4.08
C GLU A 234 5.50 41.00 -4.13
N LYS A 235 4.66 39.99 -3.86
CA LYS A 235 5.02 38.56 -4.03
C LYS A 235 5.12 38.10 -5.48
N GLU A 236 4.81 38.92 -6.47
CA GLU A 236 5.02 38.58 -7.88
C GLU A 236 6.41 39.07 -8.36
N VAL A 237 7.00 40.04 -7.66
CA VAL A 237 8.33 40.60 -7.94
C VAL A 237 9.44 39.66 -7.44
N GLY A 238 10.36 39.28 -8.34
CA GLY A 238 11.44 38.33 -8.06
C GLY A 238 12.49 38.83 -7.06
N GLU A 239 12.81 40.13 -7.08
CA GLU A 239 13.82 40.75 -6.21
C GLU A 239 13.39 40.73 -4.73
N ILE A 240 12.11 41.01 -4.45
CA ILE A 240 11.55 40.99 -3.09
C ILE A 240 11.55 39.56 -2.51
N LYS A 241 11.34 38.54 -3.36
CA LYS A 241 11.47 37.14 -2.96
C LYS A 241 12.91 36.75 -2.60
N ALA A 242 13.91 37.39 -3.19
CA ALA A 242 15.31 37.07 -2.92
C ALA A 242 15.73 37.56 -1.52
N GLU A 243 15.30 38.77 -1.13
CA GLU A 243 15.63 39.35 0.17
C GLU A 243 14.82 38.77 1.35
N VAL A 244 13.58 38.34 1.12
CA VAL A 244 12.68 37.91 2.20
C VAL A 244 12.25 36.45 2.02
N ARG A 245 12.81 35.56 2.86
CA ARG A 245 12.49 34.11 2.85
C ARG A 245 11.00 33.86 3.08
N GLU A 246 10.37 34.62 3.96
CA GLU A 246 8.96 34.52 4.32
C GLU A 246 8.01 34.84 3.15
N ALA A 247 8.42 35.69 2.20
CA ALA A 247 7.63 36.04 1.02
C ALA A 247 7.56 34.91 -0.03
N LYS A 248 8.51 33.96 0.00
CA LYS A 248 8.55 32.81 -0.93
C LYS A 248 7.43 31.81 -0.69
N LYS A 249 6.95 31.66 0.54
CA LYS A 249 5.89 30.70 0.90
C LYS A 249 4.56 31.44 1.10
N ASN A 250 3.48 30.86 0.61
CA ASN A 250 2.12 31.37 0.87
C ASN A 250 1.50 30.58 2.02
N MET A 251 1.46 31.16 3.22
CA MET A 251 0.94 30.49 4.42
C MET A 251 -0.56 30.71 4.64
N ALA A 252 -1.17 31.68 3.95
CA ALA A 252 -2.60 32.00 4.07
C ALA A 252 -3.54 30.77 3.90
N PRO A 253 -3.33 29.86 2.92
CA PRO A 253 -4.17 28.66 2.80
C PRO A 253 -4.04 27.72 4.00
N GLY A 254 -2.84 27.57 4.56
CA GLY A 254 -2.60 26.74 5.75
C GLY A 254 -3.23 27.35 7.01
N THR A 255 -3.17 28.68 7.15
CA THR A 255 -3.84 29.38 8.25
C THR A 255 -5.36 29.27 8.17
N MET A 256 -5.95 29.40 6.97
CA MET A 256 -7.39 29.18 6.77
C MET A 256 -7.84 27.76 7.15
N PHE A 257 -7.01 26.74 6.87
CA PHE A 257 -7.28 25.37 7.31
C PHE A 257 -7.31 25.24 8.84
N LEU A 258 -6.30 25.79 9.53
CA LEU A 258 -6.23 25.76 11.00
C LEU A 258 -7.37 26.53 11.66
N LEU A 259 -7.78 27.67 11.08
CA LEU A 259 -8.97 28.39 11.54
C LEU A 259 -10.20 27.48 11.45
N GLY A 260 -10.48 26.89 10.28
CA GLY A 260 -11.64 26.02 10.10
C GLY A 260 -11.72 24.88 11.13
N ARG A 261 -10.58 24.36 11.59
CA ARG A 261 -10.48 23.26 12.56
C ARG A 261 -10.86 23.65 14.00
N PHE A 262 -10.73 24.91 14.40
CA PHE A 262 -10.92 25.36 15.79
C PHE A 262 -11.96 26.49 15.96
N VAL A 263 -12.65 26.91 14.90
CA VAL A 263 -13.74 27.91 14.98
C VAL A 263 -14.99 27.32 15.63
N SER A 264 -15.76 28.11 16.38
CA SER A 264 -17.07 27.70 16.91
C SER A 264 -18.20 27.74 15.87
N SER A 265 -19.30 27.02 16.12
CA SER A 265 -20.47 27.00 15.21
C SER A 265 -21.04 28.39 14.91
N SER A 266 -21.01 29.33 15.86
CA SER A 266 -21.57 30.68 15.70
C SER A 266 -20.68 31.59 14.85
N ALA A 267 -19.36 31.43 14.93
CA ALA A 267 -18.41 32.29 14.23
C ALA A 267 -18.22 31.91 12.75
N VAL A 268 -18.57 30.68 12.35
CA VAL A 268 -18.50 30.22 10.95
C VAL A 268 -19.37 31.11 10.05
N GLY A 269 -20.63 31.40 10.42
CA GLY A 269 -21.51 32.24 9.61
C GLY A 269 -20.95 33.63 9.35
N THR A 270 -20.39 34.27 10.38
CA THR A 270 -19.76 35.60 10.29
C THR A 270 -18.58 35.62 9.33
N LEU A 271 -17.69 34.61 9.40
CA LEU A 271 -16.54 34.48 8.51
C LEU A 271 -16.99 34.30 7.06
N LEU A 272 -18.00 33.45 6.83
CA LEU A 272 -18.49 33.17 5.49
C LEU A 272 -19.13 34.41 4.85
N ASN A 273 -19.91 35.18 5.59
CA ASN A 273 -20.46 36.45 5.13
C ASN A 273 -19.34 37.46 4.76
N ARG A 274 -18.27 37.52 5.56
CA ARG A 274 -17.12 38.38 5.29
C ARG A 274 -16.42 38.00 3.97
N PHE A 275 -16.21 36.71 3.74
CA PHE A 275 -15.66 36.23 2.46
C PHE A 275 -16.62 36.43 1.28
N GLU A 276 -17.95 36.36 1.49
CA GLU A 276 -18.93 36.68 0.44
C GLU A 276 -18.83 38.14 0.00
N CYS A 277 -18.72 39.08 0.94
CA CYS A 277 -18.47 40.50 0.64
C CYS A 277 -17.16 40.70 -0.13
N ILE A 278 -16.08 40.02 0.29
CA ILE A 278 -14.77 40.12 -0.37
C ILE A 278 -14.86 39.58 -1.80
N VAL A 279 -15.38 38.37 -2.00
CA VAL A 279 -15.53 37.77 -3.33
C VAL A 279 -16.37 38.65 -4.24
N GLY A 280 -17.40 39.30 -3.69
CA GLY A 280 -18.22 40.26 -4.41
C GLY A 280 -17.45 41.47 -4.97
N SER A 281 -16.41 41.92 -4.26
CA SER A 281 -15.56 43.04 -4.70
C SER A 281 -14.48 42.67 -5.71
N LEU A 282 -14.23 41.37 -5.96
CA LEU A 282 -13.13 40.90 -6.82
C LEU A 282 -13.52 40.94 -8.32
N THR A 283 -12.72 41.64 -9.13
CA THR A 283 -12.91 41.73 -10.59
C THR A 283 -12.05 40.73 -11.37
N SER A 284 -10.88 40.33 -10.84
CA SER A 284 -9.89 39.49 -11.52
C SER A 284 -10.14 37.98 -11.37
N SER A 285 -10.09 37.23 -12.49
CA SER A 285 -10.20 35.76 -12.52
C SER A 285 -9.13 35.05 -11.68
N LYS A 286 -7.91 35.59 -11.64
CA LYS A 286 -6.82 35.05 -10.80
C LYS A 286 -7.11 35.20 -9.30
N MET A 287 -7.62 36.36 -8.88
CA MET A 287 -7.99 36.62 -7.49
C MET A 287 -9.17 35.74 -7.06
N ILE A 288 -10.15 35.54 -7.96
CA ILE A 288 -11.27 34.62 -7.75
C ILE A 288 -10.78 33.18 -7.52
N SER A 289 -9.79 32.72 -8.30
CA SER A 289 -9.18 31.39 -8.10
C SER A 289 -8.46 31.28 -6.74
N ARG A 290 -7.77 32.33 -6.28
CA ARG A 290 -7.14 32.38 -4.95
C ARG A 290 -8.17 32.33 -3.83
N ALA A 291 -9.25 33.12 -3.92
CA ALA A 291 -10.36 33.11 -2.97
C ALA A 291 -11.02 31.73 -2.87
N ARG A 292 -11.23 31.08 -4.03
CA ARG A 292 -11.72 29.71 -4.10
C ARG A 292 -10.82 28.73 -3.36
N ASN A 293 -9.49 28.84 -3.51
CA ASN A 293 -8.55 27.97 -2.80
C ASN A 293 -8.60 28.19 -1.26
N LEU A 294 -8.67 29.44 -0.80
CA LEU A 294 -8.81 29.76 0.63
C LEU A 294 -10.08 29.16 1.23
N LEU A 295 -11.23 29.36 0.58
CA LEU A 295 -12.50 28.76 1.00
C LEU A 295 -12.45 27.23 0.98
N SER A 296 -11.74 26.66 0.00
CA SER A 296 -11.52 25.22 -0.11
C SER A 296 -10.68 24.67 1.07
N MET A 297 -9.67 25.40 1.53
CA MET A 297 -8.87 25.03 2.71
C MET A 297 -9.65 25.22 4.00
N PHE A 298 -10.43 26.29 4.12
CA PHE A 298 -11.32 26.51 5.26
C PHE A 298 -12.36 25.39 5.39
N SER A 299 -13.00 25.00 4.28
CA SER A 299 -13.91 23.86 4.18
C SER A 299 -13.27 22.55 4.66
N ASN A 300 -12.00 22.30 4.28
CA ASN A 300 -11.23 21.16 4.79
C ASN A 300 -10.97 21.25 6.30
N GLY A 301 -10.76 22.45 6.84
CA GLY A 301 -10.57 22.66 8.27
C GLY A 301 -11.84 22.37 9.06
N ILE A 302 -12.99 22.89 8.61
CA ILE A 302 -14.32 22.65 9.21
C ILE A 302 -14.61 21.15 9.28
N ARG A 303 -14.25 20.41 8.22
CA ARG A 303 -14.43 18.96 8.14
C ARG A 303 -13.70 18.21 9.27
N ASP A 304 -12.59 18.75 9.75
CA ASP A 304 -11.73 18.13 10.77
C ASP A 304 -11.97 18.74 12.17
N ASN A 305 -12.96 19.63 12.30
CA ASN A 305 -13.30 20.32 13.54
C ASN A 305 -14.13 19.42 14.47
N GLN A 306 -13.60 19.13 15.66
CA GLN A 306 -14.24 18.27 16.65
C GLN A 306 -15.40 18.96 17.39
N GLY A 307 -15.37 20.29 17.50
CA GLY A 307 -16.41 21.08 18.19
C GLY A 307 -17.59 21.47 17.30
N PHE A 308 -17.60 21.07 16.03
CA PHE A 308 -18.69 21.35 15.10
C PHE A 308 -19.36 20.02 14.68
N ALA A 309 -20.46 19.68 15.36
CA ALA A 309 -21.17 18.42 15.13
C ALA A 309 -21.63 18.25 13.68
N LEU A 310 -21.55 17.01 13.16
CA LEU A 310 -21.88 16.66 11.76
C LEU A 310 -23.24 17.23 11.31
N PHE A 311 -24.26 17.13 12.17
CA PHE A 311 -25.61 17.59 11.87
C PHE A 311 -25.74 19.12 11.77
N SER A 312 -25.01 19.86 12.60
CA SER A 312 -24.94 21.33 12.50
C SER A 312 -24.22 21.76 11.21
N GLN A 313 -23.27 20.96 10.71
CA GLN A 313 -22.65 21.19 9.41
C GLN A 313 -23.66 20.98 8.28
N LEU A 314 -24.44 19.89 8.32
CA LEU A 314 -25.48 19.60 7.32
C LEU A 314 -26.57 20.69 7.30
N PHE A 315 -27.01 21.15 8.46
CA PHE A 315 -27.98 22.26 8.55
C PHE A 315 -27.45 23.54 7.91
N LEU A 316 -26.19 23.91 8.20
CA LEU A 316 -25.53 25.06 7.59
C LEU A 316 -25.43 24.91 6.06
N ILE A 317 -25.12 23.71 5.56
CA ILE A 317 -25.06 23.42 4.12
C ILE A 317 -26.45 23.58 3.50
N HIS A 318 -27.48 22.98 4.08
CA HIS A 318 -28.85 23.11 3.59
C HIS A 318 -29.29 24.57 3.55
N GLN A 319 -29.10 25.31 4.64
CA GLN A 319 -29.47 26.73 4.74
C GLN A 319 -28.71 27.59 3.72
N THR A 320 -27.41 27.35 3.53
CA THR A 320 -26.63 28.07 2.52
C THR A 320 -27.02 27.70 1.09
N LEU A 321 -27.42 26.45 0.82
CA LEU A 321 -27.89 26.06 -0.52
C LEU A 321 -29.25 26.67 -0.83
N VAL A 322 -30.21 26.58 0.09
CA VAL A 322 -31.54 27.19 -0.08
C VAL A 322 -31.42 28.69 -0.31
N THR A 323 -30.62 29.39 0.50
CA THR A 323 -30.40 30.84 0.31
C THR A 323 -29.69 31.20 -0.99
N ASN A 324 -28.80 30.35 -1.51
CA ASN A 324 -28.15 30.60 -2.79
C ASN A 324 -29.04 30.28 -3.99
N ILE A 325 -29.86 29.23 -3.92
CA ILE A 325 -30.84 28.86 -4.95
C ILE A 325 -31.95 29.92 -5.01
N SER A 326 -32.47 30.35 -3.86
CA SER A 326 -33.49 31.42 -3.80
C SER A 326 -32.98 32.77 -4.32
N LYS A 327 -31.68 33.06 -4.16
CA LYS A 327 -31.04 34.25 -4.76
C LYS A 327 -30.94 34.17 -6.29
N GLN A 328 -31.06 32.99 -6.89
CA GLN A 328 -31.12 32.82 -8.36
C GLN A 328 -32.55 32.95 -8.91
N GLU A 329 -33.58 32.74 -8.08
CA GLU A 329 -35.01 32.87 -8.44
C GLU A 329 -35.57 34.32 -8.35
N VAL A 330 -34.76 35.36 -8.57
CA VAL A 330 -35.32 36.72 -8.67
C VAL A 330 -36.21 36.78 -9.94
N PRO A 331 -37.47 37.26 -9.84
CA PRO A 331 -38.46 37.05 -10.89
C PRO A 331 -38.07 37.70 -12.21
N ALA A 332 -38.45 37.04 -13.30
CA ALA A 332 -38.57 37.66 -14.61
C ALA A 332 -39.37 38.97 -14.49
N LYS A 333 -38.86 40.02 -15.15
CA LYS A 333 -39.42 41.37 -15.19
C LYS A 333 -40.94 41.35 -15.37
N LYS A 334 -41.67 42.14 -14.57
CA LYS A 334 -42.99 42.64 -15.00
C LYS A 334 -42.79 43.40 -16.32
N PRO A 335 -43.63 43.18 -17.35
CA PRO A 335 -43.52 43.93 -18.59
C PRO A 335 -43.78 45.40 -18.28
N ILE A 336 -42.79 46.25 -18.59
CA ILE A 336 -42.99 47.68 -18.62
C ILE A 336 -43.90 47.92 -19.83
N ILE A 337 -45.15 48.28 -19.56
CA ILE A 337 -46.04 48.88 -20.55
C ILE A 337 -45.37 50.20 -20.92
N VAL A 338 -44.88 50.29 -22.15
CA VAL A 338 -44.35 51.54 -22.70
C VAL A 338 -45.53 52.24 -23.38
N ASP A 339 -46.16 53.17 -22.65
CA ASP A 339 -46.92 54.24 -23.29
C ASP A 339 -45.96 55.28 -23.84
N ASN A 340 -46.32 55.79 -25.01
CA ASN A 340 -45.54 56.65 -25.88
C ASN A 340 -45.25 58.06 -25.32
N VAL A 341 -44.21 58.66 -25.93
CA VAL A 341 -43.90 60.10 -26.12
C VAL A 341 -43.33 60.90 -24.91
N GLU A 342 -42.03 61.24 -24.96
CA GLU A 342 -41.51 62.58 -25.32
C GLU A 342 -40.03 62.81 -24.89
N ARG A 343 -39.21 63.20 -25.89
CA ARG A 343 -37.90 63.91 -25.89
C ARG A 343 -36.62 63.16 -25.42
N PRO A 344 -35.55 63.15 -26.25
CA PRO A 344 -34.21 62.77 -25.79
C PRO A 344 -33.57 63.91 -24.97
N GLU A 345 -32.97 63.58 -23.83
CA GLU A 345 -32.08 64.48 -23.10
C GLU A 345 -30.87 64.88 -23.97
N SER A 346 -30.56 66.18 -23.94
CA SER A 346 -29.48 66.89 -24.62
C SER A 346 -28.22 66.07 -24.95
N CYS A 347 -27.90 65.98 -26.25
CA CYS A 347 -26.71 65.35 -26.81
C CYS A 347 -25.40 66.17 -26.68
N LEU A 348 -25.33 67.15 -25.78
CA LEU A 348 -24.16 68.01 -25.57
C LEU A 348 -23.54 67.96 -24.16
N LEU A 349 -24.04 67.10 -23.28
CA LEU A 349 -23.36 66.73 -22.04
C LEU A 349 -23.01 65.25 -22.11
N LEU A 350 -21.73 64.92 -22.32
CA LEU A 350 -21.20 63.60 -21.99
C LEU A 350 -21.28 63.46 -20.46
N PRO A 351 -22.12 62.59 -19.89
CA PRO A 351 -21.98 62.23 -18.50
C PRO A 351 -20.58 61.62 -18.35
N GLN A 352 -19.82 62.03 -17.33
CA GLN A 352 -18.61 61.30 -16.95
C GLN A 352 -18.93 59.82 -16.96
N ALA A 353 -18.19 59.04 -17.75
CA ALA A 353 -18.48 57.65 -18.07
C ALA A 353 -18.95 56.91 -16.82
N SER A 354 -20.27 56.80 -16.67
CA SER A 354 -20.87 55.94 -15.66
C SER A 354 -20.64 54.54 -16.16
N ILE A 355 -19.47 53.99 -15.82
CA ILE A 355 -19.18 52.56 -15.92
C ILE A 355 -20.42 51.85 -15.42
N LYS A 356 -21.01 51.01 -16.28
CA LYS A 356 -22.28 50.32 -16.10
C LYS A 356 -22.28 49.53 -14.78
N LYS A 357 -22.63 50.18 -13.66
CA LYS A 357 -22.82 49.53 -12.34
C LYS A 357 -23.92 48.45 -12.35
N HIS A 358 -24.73 48.38 -13.41
CA HIS A 358 -25.77 47.37 -13.59
C HIS A 358 -25.26 46.05 -14.23
N ALA A 359 -24.19 46.06 -15.02
CA ALA A 359 -23.61 44.84 -15.59
C ALA A 359 -22.74 44.08 -14.57
N GLU A 360 -22.16 44.80 -13.60
CA GLU A 360 -21.35 44.21 -12.53
C GLU A 360 -22.20 43.47 -11.49
N ARG A 361 -23.46 43.88 -11.28
CA ARG A 361 -24.39 43.21 -10.35
C ARG A 361 -24.95 41.87 -10.86
N SER A 362 -25.04 41.63 -12.17
CA SER A 362 -25.49 40.32 -12.69
C SER A 362 -24.39 39.26 -12.64
N LEU A 363 -23.12 39.67 -12.86
CA LEU A 363 -21.93 38.82 -12.71
C LEU A 363 -21.60 38.51 -11.23
N TYR A 364 -22.06 39.37 -10.32
CA TYR A 364 -21.87 39.25 -8.87
C TYR A 364 -22.56 37.98 -8.31
N CYS A 365 -23.80 37.73 -8.71
CA CYS A 365 -24.58 36.56 -8.28
C CYS A 365 -24.07 35.26 -8.94
N GLU A 366 -23.61 35.37 -10.20
CA GLU A 366 -23.04 34.27 -10.99
C GLU A 366 -21.73 33.71 -10.42
N ARG A 367 -20.89 34.57 -9.84
CA ARG A 367 -19.57 34.18 -9.31
C ARG A 367 -19.61 33.78 -7.83
N THR A 368 -20.42 34.43 -7.00
CA THR A 368 -20.52 34.09 -5.56
C THR A 368 -21.30 32.80 -5.31
N THR A 369 -22.38 32.53 -6.07
CA THR A 369 -23.15 31.28 -5.92
C THR A 369 -22.38 30.05 -6.35
N VAL A 370 -21.55 30.10 -7.41
CA VAL A 370 -20.73 28.94 -7.80
C VAL A 370 -19.53 28.75 -6.87
N ILE A 371 -18.86 29.79 -6.36
CA ILE A 371 -17.69 29.61 -5.47
C ILE A 371 -18.10 29.05 -4.08
N CYS A 372 -19.24 29.49 -3.55
CA CYS A 372 -19.76 28.99 -2.26
C CYS A 372 -20.33 27.57 -2.38
N SER A 373 -20.94 27.21 -3.51
CA SER A 373 -21.42 25.83 -3.76
C SER A 373 -20.28 24.88 -4.14
N GLU A 374 -19.29 25.31 -4.93
CA GLU A 374 -18.20 24.46 -5.42
C GLU A 374 -17.19 24.06 -4.33
N SER A 375 -16.94 24.90 -3.32
CA SER A 375 -15.97 24.60 -2.25
C SER A 375 -16.57 23.83 -1.06
N ARG A 376 -17.88 23.98 -0.79
CA ARG A 376 -18.57 23.32 0.33
C ARG A 376 -19.13 21.95 -0.03
N LEU A 377 -19.76 21.78 -1.21
CA LEU A 377 -20.33 20.50 -1.64
C LEU A 377 -19.24 19.48 -2.03
N GLN A 378 -18.20 19.89 -2.76
CA GLN A 378 -17.18 18.99 -3.32
C GLN A 378 -16.36 18.22 -2.25
N LYS A 379 -16.25 18.76 -1.03
CA LYS A 379 -15.37 18.24 0.02
C LYS A 379 -16.12 17.61 1.19
N HIS A 380 -17.32 18.09 1.51
CA HIS A 380 -18.23 17.37 2.42
C HIS A 380 -18.66 16.04 1.79
N TRP A 381 -18.94 16.00 0.47
CA TRP A 381 -19.28 14.72 -0.18
C TRP A 381 -18.10 13.75 -0.29
N LYS A 382 -16.85 14.22 -0.35
CA LYS A 382 -15.68 13.32 -0.25
C LYS A 382 -15.57 12.65 1.12
N LYS A 383 -16.15 13.23 2.18
CA LYS A 383 -16.34 12.54 3.47
C LYS A 383 -17.48 11.52 3.33
N PHE A 384 -18.61 11.84 2.69
CA PHE A 384 -19.66 10.86 2.37
C PHE A 384 -19.18 9.68 1.47
N GLU A 385 -18.30 9.91 0.51
CA GLU A 385 -17.73 8.90 -0.40
C GLU A 385 -16.72 7.97 0.33
N TYR A 386 -16.25 8.36 1.53
CA TYR A 386 -15.32 7.59 2.38
C TYR A 386 -15.85 7.31 3.81
N CYS A 387 -17.12 7.61 4.10
CA CYS A 387 -17.67 7.51 5.45
C CYS A 387 -18.18 6.11 5.75
N ASN A 388 -17.33 5.30 6.38
CA ASN A 388 -17.70 4.24 7.34
C ASN A 388 -18.43 4.78 8.60
N TYR A 389 -19.02 5.99 8.56
CA TYR A 389 -19.61 6.70 9.70
C TYR A 389 -21.10 7.02 9.56
N LEU A 390 -21.66 6.95 8.34
CA LEU A 390 -23.10 7.01 8.14
C LEU A 390 -23.55 5.60 7.86
N ASN A 391 -24.19 4.98 8.85
CA ASN A 391 -24.81 3.67 8.67
C ASN A 391 -25.85 3.78 7.55
N ARG A 392 -25.74 2.90 6.55
CA ARG A 392 -26.66 2.86 5.40
C ARG A 392 -28.11 2.57 5.81
N ASP A 393 -28.27 2.04 7.03
CA ASP A 393 -29.53 1.57 7.60
C ASP A 393 -30.05 2.47 8.74
N ASP A 394 -29.37 3.58 9.06
CA ASP A 394 -29.77 4.48 10.14
C ASP A 394 -30.83 5.50 9.70
N SER A 395 -32.03 5.38 10.28
CA SER A 395 -33.22 6.14 9.92
C SER A 395 -33.04 7.67 10.10
N ASP A 396 -32.26 8.09 11.09
CA ASP A 396 -32.01 9.52 11.36
C ASP A 396 -31.11 10.17 10.30
N HIS A 397 -30.21 9.41 9.70
CA HIS A 397 -29.37 9.89 8.61
C HIS A 397 -30.15 9.98 7.30
N ILE A 398 -31.03 9.01 7.03
CA ILE A 398 -31.89 8.98 5.84
C ILE A 398 -32.87 10.16 5.85
N SER A 399 -33.57 10.39 6.97
CA SER A 399 -34.58 11.46 7.09
C SER A 399 -33.99 12.87 6.91
N ARG A 400 -32.75 13.10 7.32
CA ARG A 400 -32.07 14.41 7.20
C ARG A 400 -31.39 14.63 5.85
N LEU A 401 -31.11 13.55 5.11
CA LEU A 401 -30.55 13.62 3.75
C LEU A 401 -31.62 13.77 2.66
N ASP A 402 -32.83 13.28 2.93
CA ASP A 402 -33.96 13.32 1.99
C ASP A 402 -34.28 14.74 1.46
N PRO A 403 -34.26 15.82 2.28
CA PRO A 403 -34.50 17.19 1.81
C PRO A 403 -33.46 17.74 0.83
N PHE A 404 -32.27 17.12 0.75
CA PHE A 404 -31.24 17.54 -0.21
C PHE A 404 -31.54 17.06 -1.63
N LEU A 405 -32.36 16.02 -1.81
CA LEU A 405 -32.60 15.43 -3.13
C LEU A 405 -33.27 16.42 -4.10
N PRO A 406 -34.35 17.14 -3.72
CA PRO A 406 -34.94 18.17 -4.58
C PRO A 406 -33.94 19.30 -4.93
N LEU A 407 -33.12 19.72 -3.96
CA LEU A 407 -32.11 20.77 -4.18
C LEU A 407 -31.04 20.31 -5.19
N VAL A 408 -30.60 19.05 -5.11
CA VAL A 408 -29.65 18.47 -6.08
C VAL A 408 -30.30 18.38 -7.47
N THR A 409 -31.57 17.98 -7.56
CA THR A 409 -32.31 17.94 -8.84
C THR A 409 -32.42 19.32 -9.48
N GLN A 410 -32.70 20.37 -8.69
CA GLN A 410 -32.69 21.75 -9.17
C GLN A 410 -31.28 22.18 -9.63
N CYS A 411 -30.23 21.78 -8.91
CA CYS A 411 -28.84 22.06 -9.32
C CYS A 411 -28.48 21.42 -10.68
N LEU A 412 -29.09 20.28 -11.04
CA LEU A 412 -28.90 19.65 -12.35
C LEU A 412 -29.58 20.41 -13.50
N GLN A 413 -30.52 21.32 -13.21
CA GLN A 413 -31.16 22.18 -14.21
C GLN A 413 -30.31 23.41 -14.55
N LEU A 414 -29.32 23.75 -13.72
CA LEU A 414 -28.43 24.89 -13.95
C LEU A 414 -27.50 24.66 -15.14
N LYS A 415 -27.10 25.74 -15.82
CA LYS A 415 -26.27 25.70 -17.04
C LYS A 415 -24.77 25.46 -16.81
N TYR A 416 -24.30 25.46 -15.56
CA TYR A 416 -22.86 25.46 -15.25
C TYR A 416 -22.28 24.03 -15.17
N GLU A 417 -21.40 23.66 -16.10
CA GLU A 417 -20.75 22.33 -16.20
C GLU A 417 -20.18 21.82 -14.85
N LYS A 418 -19.51 22.69 -14.08
CA LYS A 418 -18.92 22.32 -12.78
C LYS A 418 -19.96 22.04 -11.70
N VAL A 419 -21.06 22.77 -11.71
CA VAL A 419 -22.17 22.57 -10.77
C VAL A 419 -22.89 21.27 -11.10
N ILE A 420 -23.15 21.01 -12.39
CA ILE A 420 -23.71 19.74 -12.86
C ILE A 420 -22.82 18.57 -12.44
N ALA A 421 -21.51 18.65 -12.67
CA ALA A 421 -20.58 17.59 -12.25
C ALA A 421 -20.56 17.36 -10.72
N LEU A 422 -20.75 18.40 -9.92
CA LEU A 422 -20.84 18.26 -8.46
C LEU A 422 -22.18 17.70 -8.02
N ALA A 423 -23.27 18.18 -8.61
CA ALA A 423 -24.62 17.67 -8.36
C ALA A 423 -24.73 16.19 -8.72
N LEU A 424 -24.17 15.76 -9.87
CA LEU A 424 -24.12 14.35 -10.26
C LEU A 424 -23.26 13.49 -9.31
N ARG A 425 -22.15 14.02 -8.78
CA ARG A 425 -21.39 13.32 -7.71
C ARG A 425 -22.23 13.17 -6.45
N CYS A 426 -22.98 14.21 -6.09
CA CYS A 426 -23.85 14.17 -4.92
C CYS A 426 -24.95 13.14 -5.10
N LEU A 427 -25.63 13.17 -6.25
CA LEU A 427 -26.67 12.24 -6.65
C LEU A 427 -26.18 10.79 -6.62
N ASN A 428 -25.01 10.49 -7.20
CA ASN A 428 -24.43 9.14 -7.17
C ASN A 428 -24.21 8.60 -5.76
N GLY A 429 -23.87 9.46 -4.80
CA GLY A 429 -23.78 9.09 -3.38
C GLY A 429 -25.15 8.85 -2.75
N MET A 430 -26.11 9.71 -3.05
CA MET A 430 -27.49 9.63 -2.51
C MET A 430 -28.26 8.43 -3.06
N LEU A 431 -28.08 8.09 -4.33
CA LEU A 431 -28.72 6.93 -4.96
C LEU A 431 -28.31 5.60 -4.31
N ARG A 432 -27.14 5.52 -3.67
CA ARG A 432 -26.72 4.31 -2.93
C ARG A 432 -27.46 4.12 -1.60
N MET A 433 -28.22 5.12 -1.15
CA MET A 433 -28.98 5.10 0.10
C MET A 433 -30.48 4.93 -0.22
N PRO A 434 -31.24 4.18 0.61
CA PRO A 434 -32.67 4.00 0.42
C PRO A 434 -33.45 5.25 0.89
N LEU A 435 -33.41 6.34 0.11
CA LEU A 435 -34.14 7.58 0.41
C LEU A 435 -35.59 7.51 -0.13
N PRO A 436 -36.63 7.82 0.68
CA PRO A 436 -38.03 7.80 0.25
C PRO A 436 -38.32 8.73 -0.94
N SER A 437 -37.75 9.94 -0.96
CA SER A 437 -37.99 10.91 -2.03
C SER A 437 -37.38 10.50 -3.39
N ILE A 438 -36.53 9.47 -3.43
CA ILE A 438 -36.03 8.93 -4.71
C ILE A 438 -37.23 8.42 -5.51
N GLN A 439 -38.09 7.58 -4.93
CA GLN A 439 -39.21 6.96 -5.66
C GLN A 439 -40.15 7.99 -6.29
N SER A 440 -40.45 9.08 -5.59
CA SER A 440 -41.29 10.17 -6.12
C SER A 440 -40.60 11.05 -7.18
N SER A 441 -39.27 11.09 -7.20
CA SER A 441 -38.49 11.91 -8.14
C SER A 441 -37.78 11.11 -9.24
N LEU A 442 -37.97 9.79 -9.31
CA LEU A 442 -37.31 8.91 -10.30
C LEU A 442 -37.62 9.35 -11.75
N ASP A 443 -38.86 9.70 -12.06
CA ASP A 443 -39.26 10.08 -13.42
C ASP A 443 -38.68 11.43 -13.83
N THR A 444 -38.69 12.41 -12.92
CA THR A 444 -38.10 13.74 -13.18
C THR A 444 -36.57 13.68 -13.26
N LEU A 445 -35.93 12.87 -12.42
CA LEU A 445 -34.48 12.64 -12.44
C LEU A 445 -34.06 11.91 -13.72
N SER A 446 -34.76 10.84 -14.11
CA SER A 446 -34.42 10.07 -15.31
C SER A 446 -34.55 10.91 -16.58
N GLN A 447 -35.65 11.66 -16.74
CA GLN A 447 -35.83 12.58 -17.87
C GLN A 447 -34.71 13.63 -17.94
N ARG A 448 -34.35 14.26 -16.81
CA ARG A 448 -33.27 15.25 -16.79
C ARG A 448 -31.91 14.62 -17.10
N LEU A 449 -31.63 13.42 -16.60
CA LEU A 449 -30.39 12.70 -16.91
C LEU A 449 -30.30 12.32 -18.38
N PHE A 450 -31.40 11.96 -19.04
CA PHE A 450 -31.43 11.72 -20.50
C PHE A 450 -31.21 13.00 -21.31
N VAL A 451 -31.76 14.14 -20.88
CA VAL A 451 -31.46 15.45 -21.50
C VAL A 451 -29.98 15.82 -21.32
N LEU A 452 -29.42 15.61 -20.13
CA LEU A 452 -27.99 15.83 -19.92
C LEU A 452 -27.13 14.86 -20.74
N LEU A 453 -27.58 13.61 -20.92
CA LEU A 453 -26.89 12.66 -21.75
C LEU A 453 -26.86 13.15 -23.20
N SER A 454 -27.99 13.62 -23.77
CA SER A 454 -28.01 14.12 -25.15
C SER A 454 -27.23 15.43 -25.35
N GLU A 455 -27.22 16.33 -24.36
CA GLU A 455 -26.46 17.59 -24.41
C GLU A 455 -24.94 17.39 -24.33
N TYR A 456 -24.48 16.42 -23.52
CA TYR A 456 -23.05 16.21 -23.23
C TYR A 456 -22.44 14.98 -23.91
N SER A 457 -23.22 14.19 -24.65
CA SER A 457 -22.75 13.04 -25.44
C SER A 457 -22.18 13.41 -26.81
N LEU A 458 -21.59 14.60 -26.96
CA LEU A 458 -21.02 15.04 -28.23
C LEU A 458 -19.91 14.08 -28.68
N VAL A 459 -19.88 13.72 -29.96
CA VAL A 459 -18.83 12.88 -30.56
C VAL A 459 -17.74 13.78 -31.15
N GLY A 460 -16.45 13.44 -31.00
CA GLY A 460 -15.32 14.15 -31.60
C GLY A 460 -14.43 14.93 -30.62
N LYS A 461 -13.72 15.98 -31.09
CA LYS A 461 -12.73 16.74 -30.27
C LYS A 461 -13.37 17.44 -29.05
N ALA A 462 -14.64 17.81 -29.13
CA ALA A 462 -15.39 18.39 -28.00
C ALA A 462 -15.68 17.37 -26.88
N ALA A 463 -15.78 16.07 -27.20
CA ALA A 463 -15.98 14.97 -26.26
C ALA A 463 -14.78 14.75 -25.33
N LYS A 464 -13.57 15.10 -25.81
CA LYS A 464 -12.31 14.93 -25.09
C LYS A 464 -12.03 16.05 -24.08
N LYS A 465 -12.89 17.07 -24.00
CA LYS A 465 -12.80 18.09 -22.95
C LYS A 465 -12.96 17.40 -21.59
N GLU A 466 -11.99 17.58 -20.70
CA GLU A 466 -11.92 16.89 -19.40
C GLU A 466 -13.21 17.07 -18.57
N SER A 467 -13.85 18.25 -18.65
CA SER A 467 -15.12 18.52 -17.97
C SER A 467 -16.27 17.66 -18.50
N VAL A 468 -16.39 17.51 -19.82
CA VAL A 468 -17.45 16.74 -20.50
C VAL A 468 -17.25 15.24 -20.29
N SER A 469 -16.01 14.75 -20.39
CA SER A 469 -15.68 13.35 -20.12
C SER A 469 -16.01 12.94 -18.67
N ASN A 470 -15.68 13.80 -17.70
CA ASN A 470 -16.04 13.56 -16.29
C ASN A 470 -17.56 13.62 -16.07
N ILE A 471 -18.31 14.47 -16.78
CA ILE A 471 -19.78 14.46 -16.72
C ILE A 471 -20.33 13.13 -17.26
N ASN A 472 -19.88 12.67 -18.43
CA ASN A 472 -20.35 11.41 -19.03
C ASN A 472 -20.07 10.19 -18.12
N GLN A 473 -18.89 10.10 -17.52
CA GLN A 473 -18.59 9.06 -16.53
C GLN A 473 -19.54 9.11 -15.32
N LEU A 474 -19.87 10.30 -14.82
CA LEU A 474 -20.80 10.48 -13.70
C LEU A 474 -22.24 10.17 -14.09
N LEU A 475 -22.65 10.47 -15.33
CA LEU A 475 -23.94 10.09 -15.89
C LEU A 475 -24.05 8.57 -16.00
N CYS A 476 -23.07 7.88 -16.60
CA CYS A 476 -23.06 6.42 -16.68
C CYS A 476 -23.13 5.75 -15.30
N LYS A 477 -22.42 6.29 -14.29
CA LYS A 477 -22.53 5.83 -12.90
C LYS A 477 -23.94 6.05 -12.34
N SER A 478 -24.54 7.20 -12.63
CA SER A 478 -25.91 7.52 -12.17
C SER A 478 -26.91 6.55 -12.78
N PHE A 479 -26.84 6.31 -14.10
CA PHE A 479 -27.67 5.31 -14.79
C PHE A 479 -27.44 3.91 -14.24
N THR A 480 -26.19 3.53 -13.94
CA THR A 480 -25.90 2.21 -13.36
C THR A 480 -26.58 2.05 -12.00
N GLN A 481 -26.51 3.06 -11.13
CA GLN A 481 -27.20 3.03 -9.84
C GLN A 481 -28.73 3.03 -10.01
N LEU A 482 -29.27 3.83 -10.92
CA LEU A 482 -30.70 3.85 -11.20
C LEU A 482 -31.22 2.48 -11.69
N VAL A 483 -30.48 1.81 -12.58
CA VAL A 483 -30.80 0.45 -13.05
C VAL A 483 -30.79 -0.55 -11.90
N ILE A 484 -29.90 -0.40 -10.92
CA ILE A 484 -29.83 -1.28 -9.74
C ILE A 484 -31.04 -1.07 -8.81
N ILE A 485 -31.38 0.19 -8.52
CA ILE A 485 -32.40 0.57 -7.52
C ILE A 485 -33.82 0.34 -8.02
N SER A 486 -34.08 0.62 -9.29
CA SER A 486 -35.44 0.67 -9.83
C SER A 486 -36.02 -0.72 -10.15
N THR A 487 -37.35 -0.78 -10.07
CA THR A 487 -38.20 -1.85 -10.58
C THR A 487 -38.70 -1.49 -11.98
N THR A 488 -37.80 -1.52 -12.97
CA THR A 488 -38.04 -1.57 -14.44
C THR A 488 -39.00 -0.59 -15.13
N SER A 489 -39.76 0.26 -14.45
CA SER A 489 -40.82 1.09 -15.03
C SER A 489 -40.33 2.32 -15.79
N PHE A 490 -39.10 2.79 -15.56
CA PHE A 490 -38.56 4.03 -16.13
C PHE A 490 -37.88 3.86 -17.51
N LEU A 491 -37.64 2.62 -17.95
CA LEU A 491 -36.87 2.31 -19.17
C LEU A 491 -37.81 2.01 -20.33
N THR A 492 -38.03 3.00 -21.20
CA THR A 492 -38.66 2.76 -22.51
C THR A 492 -37.65 2.13 -23.47
N ASP A 493 -38.15 1.42 -24.47
CA ASP A 493 -37.33 0.79 -25.52
C ASP A 493 -36.39 1.79 -26.23
N LYS A 494 -36.89 3.01 -26.49
CA LYS A 494 -36.10 4.12 -27.05
C LYS A 494 -34.96 4.58 -26.13
N HIS A 495 -35.22 4.68 -24.83
CA HIS A 495 -34.20 5.05 -23.84
C HIS A 495 -33.13 3.97 -23.68
N LEU A 496 -33.52 2.69 -23.73
CA LEU A 496 -32.59 1.56 -23.73
C LEU A 496 -31.72 1.54 -24.99
N SER A 497 -32.32 1.75 -26.16
CA SER A 497 -31.59 1.83 -27.42
C SER A 497 -30.54 2.94 -27.42
N LEU A 498 -30.90 4.11 -26.90
CA LEU A 498 -29.98 5.24 -26.75
C LEU A 498 -28.81 4.89 -25.80
N LEU A 499 -29.12 4.32 -24.62
CA LEU A 499 -28.13 3.95 -23.62
C LEU A 499 -27.14 2.90 -24.14
N LEU A 500 -27.62 1.87 -24.85
CA LEU A 500 -26.80 0.80 -25.42
C LEU A 500 -25.90 1.31 -26.56
N SER A 501 -26.40 2.24 -27.37
CA SER A 501 -25.61 2.91 -28.40
C SER A 501 -24.42 3.67 -27.78
N TYR A 502 -24.63 4.36 -26.65
CA TYR A 502 -23.54 5.01 -25.92
C TYR A 502 -22.57 4.03 -25.29
N VAL A 503 -23.06 2.95 -24.70
CA VAL A 503 -22.21 1.87 -24.16
C VAL A 503 -21.31 1.31 -25.26
N GLN A 504 -21.82 1.10 -26.48
CA GLN A 504 -21.04 0.58 -27.61
C GLN A 504 -19.90 1.52 -28.05
N ILE A 505 -20.11 2.83 -27.93
CA ILE A 505 -19.09 3.86 -28.21
C ILE A 505 -18.09 3.95 -27.04
N ASP A 506 -18.56 3.97 -25.81
CA ASP A 506 -17.74 4.20 -24.62
C ASP A 506 -16.88 2.99 -24.24
N ILE A 507 -17.31 1.77 -24.58
CA ILE A 507 -16.49 0.55 -24.44
C ILE A 507 -15.20 0.64 -25.28
N LEU A 508 -15.23 1.34 -26.41
CA LEU A 508 -14.05 1.54 -27.26
C LEU A 508 -13.12 2.66 -26.76
N ASP A 509 -13.58 3.52 -25.84
CA ASP A 509 -12.80 4.64 -25.33
C ASP A 509 -12.06 4.28 -24.03
N THR A 510 -10.73 4.35 -24.06
CA THR A 510 -9.87 3.97 -22.93
C THR A 510 -10.17 4.71 -21.63
N ASN A 511 -10.68 5.94 -21.69
CA ASN A 511 -10.99 6.74 -20.50
C ASN A 511 -12.41 6.52 -19.98
N ARG A 512 -13.35 6.07 -20.80
CA ARG A 512 -14.80 5.95 -20.45
C ARG A 512 -15.28 4.52 -20.26
N GLN A 513 -14.53 3.54 -20.74
CA GLN A 513 -14.85 2.12 -20.69
C GLN A 513 -15.25 1.58 -19.31
N ALA A 514 -14.58 1.99 -18.21
CA ALA A 514 -14.86 1.42 -16.88
C ALA A 514 -16.30 1.67 -16.42
N THR A 515 -16.85 2.85 -16.71
CA THR A 515 -18.24 3.19 -16.37
C THR A 515 -19.23 2.56 -17.34
N ALA A 516 -18.84 2.32 -18.60
CA ALA A 516 -19.67 1.62 -19.57
C ALA A 516 -19.79 0.12 -19.24
N PHE A 517 -18.69 -0.54 -18.83
CA PHE A 517 -18.68 -1.92 -18.37
C PHE A 517 -19.57 -2.11 -17.12
N ALA A 518 -19.51 -1.19 -16.16
CA ALA A 518 -20.38 -1.23 -14.98
C ALA A 518 -21.87 -1.16 -15.36
N LEU A 519 -22.20 -0.32 -16.36
CA LEU A 519 -23.56 -0.14 -16.84
C LEU A 519 -24.09 -1.39 -17.56
N ILE A 520 -23.36 -1.92 -18.56
CA ILE A 520 -23.79 -3.13 -19.28
C ILE A 520 -23.91 -4.33 -18.35
N LYS A 521 -23.00 -4.46 -17.39
CA LYS A 521 -23.06 -5.51 -16.35
C LYS A 521 -24.32 -5.40 -15.51
N ALA A 522 -24.71 -4.18 -15.11
CA ALA A 522 -25.96 -3.96 -14.37
C ALA A 522 -27.21 -4.30 -15.20
N LEU A 523 -27.21 -3.97 -16.50
CA LEU A 523 -28.31 -4.32 -17.42
C LEU A 523 -28.46 -5.84 -17.57
N VAL A 524 -27.35 -6.56 -17.74
CA VAL A 524 -27.33 -8.04 -17.87
C VAL A 524 -27.80 -8.71 -16.56
N ARG A 525 -27.33 -8.23 -15.41
CA ARG A 525 -27.76 -8.76 -14.09
C ARG A 525 -29.26 -8.59 -13.84
N LYS A 526 -29.86 -7.52 -14.36
CA LYS A 526 -31.30 -7.25 -14.28
C LYS A 526 -32.12 -8.01 -15.33
N LYS A 527 -31.48 -8.79 -16.21
CA LYS A 527 -32.11 -9.64 -17.23
C LYS A 527 -33.03 -8.87 -18.18
N ILE A 528 -32.62 -7.66 -18.58
CA ILE A 528 -33.37 -6.82 -19.52
C ILE A 528 -33.33 -7.44 -20.92
N GLN A 529 -34.49 -7.64 -21.54
CA GLN A 529 -34.59 -8.23 -22.87
C GLN A 529 -34.62 -7.13 -23.93
N HIS A 530 -33.58 -7.02 -24.76
CA HIS A 530 -33.50 -6.07 -25.88
C HIS A 530 -32.54 -6.58 -26.97
N PRO A 531 -32.87 -6.48 -28.27
CA PRO A 531 -32.06 -7.04 -29.36
C PRO A 531 -30.62 -6.51 -29.40
N GLN A 532 -30.42 -5.21 -29.19
CA GLN A 532 -29.06 -4.61 -29.19
C GLN A 532 -28.13 -5.14 -28.09
N ILE A 533 -28.65 -5.78 -27.03
CA ILE A 533 -27.79 -6.41 -26.02
C ILE A 533 -27.02 -7.57 -26.65
N LEU A 534 -27.63 -8.31 -27.57
CA LEU A 534 -26.96 -9.38 -28.32
C LEU A 534 -25.80 -8.84 -29.17
N ASP A 535 -26.00 -7.69 -29.82
CA ASP A 535 -24.96 -7.05 -30.64
C ASP A 535 -23.78 -6.58 -29.78
N VAL A 536 -24.06 -6.00 -28.60
CA VAL A 536 -23.02 -5.61 -27.64
C VAL A 536 -22.28 -6.84 -27.11
N VAL A 537 -22.99 -7.92 -26.77
CA VAL A 537 -22.40 -9.17 -26.29
C VAL A 537 -21.50 -9.81 -27.36
N LYS A 538 -21.91 -9.83 -28.63
CA LYS A 538 -21.06 -10.30 -29.75
C LYS A 538 -19.76 -9.51 -29.84
N LYS A 539 -19.83 -8.18 -29.73
CA LYS A 539 -18.64 -7.31 -29.72
C LYS A 539 -17.77 -7.55 -28.48
N LEU A 540 -18.37 -7.74 -27.30
CA LEU A 540 -17.63 -8.07 -26.07
C LEU A 540 -16.91 -9.42 -26.18
N LYS A 541 -17.52 -10.41 -26.85
CA LYS A 541 -16.93 -11.72 -27.14
C LYS A 541 -15.63 -11.56 -27.94
N GLU A 542 -15.66 -10.80 -29.03
CA GLU A 542 -14.46 -10.51 -29.83
C GLU A 542 -13.41 -9.69 -29.06
N MET A 543 -13.83 -8.68 -28.30
CA MET A 543 -12.93 -7.84 -27.51
C MET A 543 -12.27 -8.60 -26.35
N SER A 544 -12.88 -9.68 -25.87
CA SER A 544 -12.31 -10.52 -24.80
C SER A 544 -11.00 -11.19 -25.23
N ILE A 545 -10.79 -11.36 -26.54
CA ILE A 545 -9.59 -11.99 -27.12
C ILE A 545 -8.68 -10.95 -27.77
N THR A 546 -9.24 -10.08 -28.62
CA THR A 546 -8.48 -9.17 -29.50
C THR A 546 -7.93 -7.94 -28.80
N SER A 547 -8.46 -7.55 -27.64
CA SER A 547 -8.03 -6.33 -26.96
C SER A 547 -6.60 -6.45 -26.43
N SER A 548 -5.78 -5.43 -26.66
CA SER A 548 -4.41 -5.36 -26.12
C SER A 548 -4.36 -5.13 -24.61
N PHE A 549 -5.42 -4.60 -24.01
CA PHE A 549 -5.44 -4.25 -22.58
C PHE A 549 -6.06 -5.35 -21.73
N LYS A 550 -5.29 -5.89 -20.76
CA LYS A 550 -5.73 -6.96 -19.86
C LYS A 550 -7.04 -6.63 -19.13
N HIS A 551 -7.19 -5.42 -18.59
CA HIS A 551 -8.39 -5.05 -17.83
C HIS A 551 -9.66 -5.04 -18.69
N ILE A 552 -9.56 -4.70 -19.98
CA ILE A 552 -10.69 -4.76 -20.92
C ILE A 552 -11.08 -6.22 -21.15
N ARG A 553 -10.09 -7.09 -21.44
CA ARG A 553 -10.34 -8.52 -21.62
C ARG A 553 -11.04 -9.12 -20.39
N THR A 554 -10.55 -8.82 -19.19
CA THR A 554 -11.16 -9.29 -17.94
C THR A 554 -12.59 -8.77 -17.75
N GLN A 555 -12.84 -7.48 -17.96
CA GLN A 555 -14.19 -6.91 -17.81
C GLN A 555 -15.18 -7.46 -18.87
N SER A 556 -14.73 -7.65 -20.11
CA SER A 556 -15.53 -8.32 -21.14
C SER A 556 -15.89 -9.74 -20.72
N ARG A 557 -14.93 -10.53 -20.25
CA ARG A 557 -15.17 -11.91 -19.74
C ARG A 557 -16.14 -11.93 -18.58
N GLU A 558 -16.03 -11.00 -17.63
CA GLU A 558 -16.97 -10.91 -16.51
C GLU A 558 -18.42 -10.68 -16.95
N VAL A 559 -18.65 -9.77 -17.90
CA VAL A 559 -19.99 -9.48 -18.44
C VAL A 559 -20.52 -10.69 -19.22
N LEU A 560 -19.67 -11.32 -20.05
CA LEU A 560 -20.02 -12.52 -20.81
C LEU A 560 -20.39 -13.70 -19.89
N CYS A 561 -19.62 -13.94 -18.83
CA CYS A 561 -19.92 -14.99 -17.85
C CYS A 561 -21.27 -14.77 -17.16
N GLU A 562 -21.63 -13.51 -16.86
CA GLU A 562 -22.94 -13.19 -16.26
C GLU A 562 -24.09 -13.35 -17.26
N PHE A 563 -23.84 -13.06 -18.54
CA PHE A 563 -24.82 -13.25 -19.61
C PHE A 563 -25.09 -14.74 -19.87
N ILE A 564 -24.05 -15.54 -20.12
CA ILE A 564 -24.17 -16.97 -20.47
C ILE A 564 -24.81 -17.78 -19.34
N GLY A 565 -24.52 -17.44 -18.08
CA GLY A 565 -25.01 -18.24 -16.95
C GLY A 565 -26.47 -17.97 -16.55
N ASN A 566 -27.01 -16.77 -16.78
CA ASN A 566 -28.23 -16.32 -16.09
C ASN A 566 -29.27 -15.59 -16.96
N HIS A 567 -28.95 -15.25 -18.22
CA HIS A 567 -29.77 -14.38 -19.06
C HIS A 567 -30.72 -15.16 -19.99
N PRO A 568 -32.03 -14.80 -20.09
CA PRO A 568 -33.01 -15.50 -20.93
C PRO A 568 -32.68 -15.52 -22.43
N ASN A 569 -32.05 -14.47 -22.94
CA ASN A 569 -31.65 -14.35 -24.36
C ASN A 569 -30.31 -15.02 -24.67
N SER A 570 -29.69 -15.75 -23.73
CA SER A 570 -28.46 -16.48 -24.03
C SER A 570 -28.74 -17.67 -24.93
N GLU A 571 -27.87 -17.88 -25.92
CA GLU A 571 -27.77 -19.17 -26.63
C GLU A 571 -27.26 -20.26 -25.68
N ASP A 572 -27.27 -21.50 -26.15
CA ASP A 572 -26.76 -22.65 -25.40
C ASP A 572 -25.30 -22.41 -24.92
N PRO A 573 -24.99 -22.59 -23.61
CA PRO A 573 -23.65 -22.36 -23.09
C PRO A 573 -22.55 -23.15 -23.82
N GLN A 574 -22.87 -24.32 -24.37
CA GLN A 574 -21.92 -25.15 -25.11
C GLN A 574 -21.38 -24.44 -26.37
N THR A 575 -22.23 -23.72 -27.12
CA THR A 575 -21.80 -22.94 -28.30
C THR A 575 -20.72 -21.91 -27.95
N TYR A 576 -20.82 -21.30 -26.77
CA TYR A 576 -19.80 -20.36 -26.30
C TYR A 576 -18.51 -21.08 -25.89
N ILE A 577 -18.62 -22.22 -25.19
CA ILE A 577 -17.46 -23.03 -24.79
C ILE A 577 -16.67 -23.46 -26.03
N GLU A 578 -17.36 -23.97 -27.05
CA GLU A 578 -16.74 -24.38 -28.33
C GLU A 578 -16.03 -23.22 -29.01
N TRP A 579 -16.66 -22.05 -29.04
CA TRP A 579 -16.04 -20.85 -29.60
C TRP A 579 -14.75 -20.49 -28.86
N PHE A 580 -14.74 -20.49 -27.53
CA PHE A 580 -13.55 -20.19 -26.73
C PHE A 580 -12.47 -21.27 -26.83
N ILE A 581 -12.83 -22.54 -27.00
CA ILE A 581 -11.88 -23.61 -27.30
C ILE A 581 -11.20 -23.35 -28.66
N ALA A 582 -11.95 -22.94 -29.69
CA ALA A 582 -11.37 -22.58 -30.98
C ALA A 582 -10.41 -21.37 -30.89
N GLN A 583 -10.61 -20.45 -29.94
CA GLN A 583 -9.70 -19.33 -29.72
C GLN A 583 -8.36 -19.72 -29.07
N LEU A 584 -8.18 -20.99 -28.67
CA LEU A 584 -6.87 -21.49 -28.22
C LEU A 584 -5.87 -21.62 -29.38
N GLU A 585 -6.33 -21.56 -30.63
CA GLU A 585 -5.45 -21.53 -31.80
C GLU A 585 -5.08 -20.08 -32.21
N TYR A 586 -5.48 -19.08 -31.43
CA TYR A 586 -5.20 -17.68 -31.75
C TYR A 586 -3.70 -17.35 -31.65
N ASP A 587 -3.16 -16.57 -32.60
CA ASP A 587 -1.73 -16.31 -32.73
C ASP A 587 -1.10 -15.67 -31.49
N ILE A 588 -1.83 -14.76 -30.81
CA ILE A 588 -1.30 -13.98 -29.69
C ILE A 588 -1.51 -14.71 -28.35
N GLU A 589 -0.42 -14.94 -27.60
CA GLU A 589 -0.42 -15.61 -26.29
C GLU A 589 -1.44 -15.01 -25.31
N ASP A 590 -1.51 -13.68 -25.24
CA ASP A 590 -2.43 -12.92 -24.38
C ASP A 590 -3.92 -13.20 -24.67
N GLY A 591 -4.26 -13.45 -25.93
CA GLY A 591 -5.62 -13.81 -26.36
C GLY A 591 -5.96 -15.24 -25.97
N ARG A 592 -5.04 -16.19 -26.19
CA ARG A 592 -5.17 -17.59 -25.77
C ARG A 592 -5.36 -17.69 -24.25
N LEU A 593 -4.52 -16.99 -23.47
CA LEU A 593 -4.67 -16.94 -22.01
C LEU A 593 -6.05 -16.42 -21.59
N SER A 594 -6.56 -15.38 -22.25
CA SER A 594 -7.89 -14.84 -21.96
C SER A 594 -9.00 -15.86 -22.25
N ALA A 595 -8.91 -16.60 -23.36
CA ALA A 595 -9.84 -17.67 -23.69
C ALA A 595 -9.84 -18.78 -22.63
N VAL A 596 -8.66 -19.22 -22.18
CA VAL A 596 -8.55 -20.24 -21.12
C VAL A 596 -9.12 -19.74 -19.79
N GLU A 597 -8.82 -18.51 -19.39
CA GLU A 597 -9.36 -17.92 -18.16
C GLU A 597 -10.90 -17.76 -18.24
N MET A 598 -11.46 -17.53 -19.43
CA MET A 598 -12.91 -17.55 -19.66
C MET A 598 -13.49 -18.94 -19.43
N LEU A 599 -12.90 -19.97 -20.06
CA LEU A 599 -13.33 -21.37 -19.92
C LEU A 599 -13.31 -21.81 -18.45
N HIS A 600 -12.25 -21.51 -17.72
CA HIS A 600 -12.17 -21.77 -16.28
C HIS A 600 -13.29 -21.08 -15.49
N SER A 601 -13.61 -19.82 -15.84
CA SER A 601 -14.69 -19.07 -15.19
C SER A 601 -16.08 -19.63 -15.50
N LEU A 602 -16.29 -20.15 -16.71
CA LEU A 602 -17.52 -20.82 -17.12
C LEU A 602 -17.70 -22.15 -16.39
N PHE A 603 -16.68 -23.01 -16.36
CA PHE A 603 -16.73 -24.29 -15.65
C PHE A 603 -16.96 -24.13 -14.14
N SER A 604 -16.54 -22.99 -13.56
CA SER A 604 -16.79 -22.70 -12.15
C SER A 604 -18.22 -22.22 -11.83
N ARG A 605 -18.96 -21.69 -12.83
CA ARG A 605 -20.26 -21.03 -12.62
C ARG A 605 -21.43 -21.80 -13.19
N LEU A 606 -21.23 -22.57 -14.25
CA LEU A 606 -22.28 -23.35 -14.90
C LEU A 606 -22.69 -24.53 -14.01
N GLN A 607 -23.96 -24.94 -14.14
CA GLN A 607 -24.48 -26.08 -13.39
C GLN A 607 -23.89 -27.40 -13.94
N PRO A 608 -23.66 -28.42 -13.09
CA PRO A 608 -23.09 -29.71 -13.52
C PRO A 608 -23.91 -30.41 -14.61
N SER A 609 -25.24 -30.26 -14.62
CA SER A 609 -26.12 -30.85 -15.64
C SER A 609 -25.79 -30.40 -17.07
N VAL A 610 -25.39 -29.13 -17.24
CA VAL A 610 -24.99 -28.57 -18.54
C VAL A 610 -23.61 -29.05 -18.94
N LEU A 611 -22.71 -29.27 -17.98
CA LEU A 611 -21.32 -29.66 -18.23
C LEU A 611 -21.15 -31.17 -18.46
N ASN A 612 -22.01 -32.01 -17.87
CA ASN A 612 -21.90 -33.47 -17.95
C ASN A 612 -22.00 -33.99 -19.40
N SER A 613 -23.02 -33.57 -20.15
CA SER A 613 -23.26 -34.08 -21.52
C SER A 613 -22.10 -33.79 -22.50
N PRO A 614 -21.53 -32.58 -22.57
CA PRO A 614 -20.41 -32.27 -23.47
C PRO A 614 -19.01 -32.50 -22.85
N CYS A 615 -18.90 -33.07 -21.66
CA CYS A 615 -17.62 -33.16 -20.93
C CYS A 615 -16.52 -33.86 -21.74
N LEU A 616 -16.78 -35.06 -22.26
CA LEU A 616 -15.78 -35.83 -23.02
C LEU A 616 -15.32 -35.07 -24.28
N PHE A 617 -16.26 -34.41 -24.97
CA PHE A 617 -15.95 -33.59 -26.13
C PHE A 617 -15.04 -32.41 -25.75
N ASN A 618 -15.41 -31.64 -24.73
CA ASN A 618 -14.64 -30.48 -24.27
C ASN A 618 -13.23 -30.89 -23.80
N VAL A 619 -13.12 -31.98 -23.05
CA VAL A 619 -11.85 -32.54 -22.58
C VAL A 619 -10.96 -32.97 -23.75
N SER A 620 -11.51 -33.65 -24.76
CA SER A 620 -10.73 -34.10 -25.93
C SER A 620 -10.16 -32.92 -26.73
N LYS A 621 -10.93 -31.85 -26.94
CA LYS A 621 -10.49 -30.66 -27.68
C LYS A 621 -9.48 -29.83 -26.90
N LEU A 622 -9.70 -29.67 -25.59
CA LEU A 622 -8.73 -29.01 -24.71
C LEU A 622 -7.43 -29.81 -24.60
N GLY A 623 -7.52 -31.14 -24.61
CA GLY A 623 -6.37 -32.04 -24.66
C GLY A 623 -5.55 -31.87 -25.93
N ALA A 624 -6.19 -31.87 -27.11
CA ALA A 624 -5.51 -31.59 -28.37
C ALA A 624 -4.81 -30.21 -28.36
N SER A 625 -5.49 -29.20 -27.82
CA SER A 625 -4.92 -27.85 -27.66
C SER A 625 -3.72 -27.83 -26.69
N LEU A 626 -3.75 -28.61 -25.61
CA LEU A 626 -2.66 -28.75 -24.64
C LEU A 626 -1.40 -29.35 -25.27
N PHE A 627 -1.56 -30.37 -26.13
CA PHE A 627 -0.44 -31.01 -26.82
C PHE A 627 0.24 -30.03 -27.78
N ASN A 628 -0.56 -29.34 -28.60
CA ASN A 628 -0.09 -28.41 -29.61
C ASN A 628 0.46 -27.08 -29.06
N GLU A 629 0.13 -26.70 -27.81
CA GLU A 629 0.54 -25.40 -27.26
C GLU A 629 2.04 -25.35 -26.91
N GLU A 630 2.73 -24.36 -27.48
CA GLU A 630 4.16 -24.14 -27.30
C GLU A 630 4.48 -23.44 -25.96
N SER A 631 3.64 -22.48 -25.53
CA SER A 631 3.90 -21.71 -24.31
C SER A 631 3.65 -22.55 -23.05
N PRO A 632 4.65 -22.72 -22.15
CA PRO A 632 4.46 -23.45 -20.91
C PRO A 632 3.46 -22.76 -19.97
N LYS A 633 3.27 -21.44 -20.11
CA LYS A 633 2.27 -20.69 -19.34
C LYS A 633 0.86 -21.08 -19.79
N CYS A 634 0.58 -20.98 -21.09
CA CYS A 634 -0.72 -21.36 -21.65
C CYS A 634 -1.07 -22.81 -21.32
N ARG A 635 -0.12 -23.75 -21.47
CA ARG A 635 -0.33 -25.16 -21.09
C ARG A 635 -0.78 -25.33 -19.64
N ARG A 636 -0.14 -24.63 -18.71
CA ARG A 636 -0.52 -24.68 -17.28
C ARG A 636 -1.93 -24.15 -17.05
N PHE A 637 -2.32 -23.07 -17.73
CA PHE A 637 -3.69 -22.54 -17.63
C PHE A 637 -4.71 -23.48 -18.28
N ILE A 638 -4.39 -24.12 -19.42
CA ILE A 638 -5.28 -25.09 -20.07
C ILE A 638 -5.52 -26.27 -19.12
N LEU A 639 -4.46 -26.82 -18.53
CA LEU A 639 -4.56 -27.85 -17.50
C LEU A 639 -5.41 -27.41 -16.30
N PHE A 640 -5.32 -26.15 -15.88
CA PHE A 640 -6.13 -25.60 -14.80
C PHE A 640 -7.62 -25.48 -15.17
N ALA A 641 -7.94 -25.17 -16.43
CA ALA A 641 -9.31 -25.18 -16.93
C ALA A 641 -9.85 -26.61 -17.02
N ILE A 642 -9.06 -27.57 -17.53
CA ILE A 642 -9.41 -29.01 -17.58
C ILE A 642 -9.67 -29.54 -16.16
N HIS A 643 -8.77 -29.27 -15.21
CA HIS A 643 -8.94 -29.68 -13.82
C HIS A 643 -10.25 -29.13 -13.26
N LYS A 644 -10.57 -27.86 -13.52
CA LYS A 644 -11.82 -27.26 -13.03
C LYS A 644 -13.06 -27.89 -13.65
N LEU A 645 -13.02 -28.24 -14.94
CA LEU A 645 -14.10 -28.97 -15.61
C LEU A 645 -14.34 -30.32 -14.93
N LEU A 646 -13.29 -31.11 -14.72
CA LEU A 646 -13.38 -32.42 -14.07
C LEU A 646 -13.83 -32.35 -12.60
N GLU A 647 -13.49 -31.26 -11.90
CA GLU A 647 -13.97 -31.01 -10.52
C GLU A 647 -15.47 -30.66 -10.49
N SER A 648 -15.99 -30.00 -11.53
CA SER A 648 -17.38 -29.52 -11.60
C SER A 648 -18.41 -30.54 -12.09
N VAL A 649 -17.95 -31.67 -12.63
CA VAL A 649 -18.74 -32.71 -13.31
C VAL A 649 -19.07 -33.85 -12.35
N SER A 650 -20.14 -34.63 -12.62
CA SER A 650 -20.50 -35.78 -11.78
C SER A 650 -19.48 -36.91 -11.85
N GLU A 651 -19.42 -37.73 -10.80
CA GLU A 651 -18.50 -38.87 -10.70
C GLU A 651 -18.67 -39.87 -11.86
N SER A 652 -19.91 -40.14 -12.30
CA SER A 652 -20.22 -40.99 -13.45
C SER A 652 -19.53 -40.52 -14.73
N THR A 653 -19.60 -39.21 -15.03
CA THR A 653 -19.01 -38.64 -16.25
C THR A 653 -17.49 -38.54 -16.14
N ARG A 654 -16.95 -38.39 -14.92
CA ARG A 654 -15.50 -38.49 -14.69
C ARG A 654 -14.99 -39.92 -14.95
N LEU A 655 -15.75 -40.94 -14.57
CA LEU A 655 -15.46 -42.34 -14.91
C LEU A 655 -15.52 -42.58 -16.43
N ASP A 656 -16.46 -41.96 -17.16
CA ASP A 656 -16.48 -42.02 -18.63
C ASP A 656 -15.18 -41.45 -19.23
N VAL A 657 -14.69 -40.31 -18.71
CA VAL A 657 -13.40 -39.74 -19.13
C VAL A 657 -12.23 -40.66 -18.76
N PHE A 658 -12.26 -41.28 -17.58
CA PHE A 658 -11.24 -42.25 -17.15
C PHE A 658 -11.19 -43.47 -18.09
N SER A 659 -12.34 -44.07 -18.41
CA SER A 659 -12.42 -45.21 -19.33
C SER A 659 -11.92 -44.84 -20.74
N ALA A 660 -12.23 -43.63 -21.22
CA ALA A 660 -11.68 -43.11 -22.46
C ALA A 660 -10.16 -42.98 -22.41
N CYS A 661 -9.59 -42.51 -21.29
CA CYS A 661 -8.14 -42.43 -21.11
C CYS A 661 -7.47 -43.81 -21.13
N CYS A 662 -8.08 -44.84 -20.54
CA CYS A 662 -7.56 -46.21 -20.59
C CYS A 662 -7.52 -46.71 -22.04
N ASN A 663 -8.63 -46.57 -22.77
CA ASN A 663 -8.69 -46.91 -24.20
C ASN A 663 -7.64 -46.15 -25.02
N TRP A 664 -7.40 -44.88 -24.71
CA TRP A 664 -6.42 -44.04 -25.41
C TRP A 664 -4.96 -44.46 -25.17
N LEU A 665 -4.65 -44.99 -23.98
CA LEU A 665 -3.31 -45.51 -23.68
C LEU A 665 -3.04 -46.85 -24.38
N GLU A 666 -4.06 -47.68 -24.56
CA GLU A 666 -3.96 -48.99 -25.24
C GLU A 666 -3.83 -48.90 -26.78
N LEU A 667 -3.99 -47.71 -27.37
CA LEU A 667 -3.82 -47.55 -28.81
C LEU A 667 -2.35 -47.72 -29.20
N HIS A 668 -2.03 -48.76 -29.97
CA HIS A 668 -0.65 -49.15 -30.33
C HIS A 668 -0.08 -48.58 -31.65
N GLU A 669 -0.80 -47.71 -32.37
CA GLU A 669 -0.32 -47.16 -33.65
C GLU A 669 0.68 -45.99 -33.48
N GLU A 670 1.66 -45.88 -34.40
CA GLU A 670 2.74 -44.86 -34.41
C GLU A 670 2.24 -43.41 -34.42
N LYS A 671 1.04 -43.14 -34.94
CA LYS A 671 0.51 -41.76 -35.13
C LYS A 671 -0.28 -41.20 -33.94
N LYS A 672 -0.17 -41.80 -32.75
CA LYS A 672 -1.06 -41.50 -31.60
C LYS A 672 -0.33 -40.99 -30.35
N GLU A 673 0.90 -40.52 -30.48
CA GLU A 673 1.66 -39.88 -29.39
C GLU A 673 0.83 -38.83 -28.63
N GLY A 674 0.21 -37.89 -29.35
CA GLY A 674 -0.58 -36.82 -28.74
C GLY A 674 -1.77 -37.34 -27.93
N VAL A 675 -2.38 -38.45 -28.34
CA VAL A 675 -3.50 -39.07 -27.63
C VAL A 675 -3.03 -39.67 -26.30
N ARG A 676 -1.86 -40.33 -26.29
CA ARG A 676 -1.25 -40.89 -25.06
C ARG A 676 -0.83 -39.81 -24.07
N ALA A 677 -0.20 -38.74 -24.56
CA ALA A 677 0.19 -37.60 -23.73
C ALA A 677 -1.02 -36.92 -23.08
N VAL A 678 -2.10 -36.73 -23.85
CA VAL A 678 -3.36 -36.18 -23.35
C VAL A 678 -4.00 -37.11 -22.32
N ALA A 679 -4.09 -38.41 -22.60
CA ALA A 679 -4.66 -39.38 -21.67
C ALA A 679 -3.96 -39.32 -20.31
N LEU A 680 -2.63 -39.32 -20.30
CA LEU A 680 -1.87 -39.19 -19.06
C LEU A 680 -2.12 -37.84 -18.35
N ALA A 681 -2.12 -36.73 -19.09
CA ALA A 681 -2.36 -35.41 -18.52
C ALA A 681 -3.73 -35.32 -17.82
N LEU A 682 -4.74 -36.01 -18.36
CA LEU A 682 -6.07 -36.14 -17.77
C LEU A 682 -6.08 -37.04 -16.55
N LEU A 683 -5.43 -38.20 -16.61
CA LEU A 683 -5.28 -39.11 -15.47
C LEU A 683 -4.61 -38.40 -14.28
N VAL A 684 -3.60 -37.57 -14.54
CA VAL A 684 -2.99 -36.71 -13.51
C VAL A 684 -4.03 -35.76 -12.91
N GLN A 685 -4.91 -35.13 -13.70
CA GLN A 685 -5.95 -34.26 -13.14
C GLN A 685 -7.00 -35.03 -12.34
N ILE A 686 -7.39 -36.23 -12.77
CA ILE A 686 -8.33 -37.10 -12.04
C ILE A 686 -7.69 -37.52 -10.70
N SER A 687 -6.42 -37.93 -10.71
CA SER A 687 -5.70 -38.29 -9.48
C SER A 687 -5.63 -37.16 -8.44
N LYS A 688 -5.55 -35.90 -8.88
CA LYS A 688 -5.58 -34.74 -7.96
C LYS A 688 -6.93 -34.52 -7.30
N ILE A 689 -8.01 -34.91 -7.98
CA ILE A 689 -9.39 -34.76 -7.49
C ILE A 689 -9.72 -35.91 -6.55
N GLU A 690 -9.44 -37.15 -6.98
CA GLU A 690 -9.76 -38.38 -6.24
C GLU A 690 -8.77 -38.71 -5.13
N LYS A 691 -7.53 -38.21 -5.20
CA LYS A 691 -6.44 -38.50 -4.26
C LYS A 691 -6.30 -40.01 -4.06
N ASP A 692 -6.30 -40.51 -2.82
CA ASP A 692 -6.17 -41.94 -2.49
C ASP A 692 -7.23 -42.84 -3.15
N ALA A 693 -8.43 -42.33 -3.44
CA ALA A 693 -9.46 -43.11 -4.12
C ALA A 693 -9.06 -43.50 -5.55
N PHE A 694 -8.10 -42.79 -6.16
CA PHE A 694 -7.57 -43.10 -7.48
C PHE A 694 -6.71 -44.38 -7.51
N TYR A 695 -6.40 -44.98 -6.35
CA TYR A 695 -5.56 -46.19 -6.29
C TYR A 695 -6.08 -47.33 -7.18
N THR A 696 -7.38 -47.63 -7.15
CA THR A 696 -7.98 -48.71 -7.96
C THR A 696 -7.86 -48.41 -9.46
N HIS A 697 -8.15 -47.17 -9.84
CA HIS A 697 -7.98 -46.67 -11.20
C HIS A 697 -6.51 -46.73 -11.66
N PHE A 698 -5.57 -46.44 -10.78
CA PHE A 698 -4.15 -46.50 -11.12
C PHE A 698 -3.68 -47.93 -11.41
N LEU A 699 -4.18 -48.92 -10.66
CA LEU A 699 -3.87 -50.33 -10.94
C LEU A 699 -4.32 -50.77 -12.34
N GLU A 700 -5.44 -50.27 -12.84
CA GLU A 700 -5.92 -50.54 -14.20
C GLU A 700 -5.05 -49.86 -15.28
N VAL A 701 -4.47 -48.70 -14.96
CA VAL A 701 -3.62 -47.91 -15.86
C VAL A 701 -2.15 -48.37 -15.87
N LEU A 702 -1.69 -49.08 -14.83
CA LEU A 702 -0.31 -49.55 -14.73
C LEU A 702 0.12 -50.48 -15.88
N PRO A 703 -0.67 -51.51 -16.27
CA PRO A 703 -0.32 -52.38 -17.38
C PRO A 703 -0.05 -51.65 -18.70
N PRO A 704 -0.91 -50.73 -19.19
CA PRO A 704 -0.63 -49.99 -20.43
C PRO A 704 0.54 -49.01 -20.30
N LEU A 705 0.76 -48.39 -19.12
CA LEU A 705 1.95 -47.55 -18.92
C LEU A 705 3.25 -48.37 -18.94
N ARG A 706 3.22 -49.58 -18.35
CA ARG A 706 4.35 -50.51 -18.39
C ARG A 706 4.67 -50.87 -19.83
N THR A 707 3.69 -51.33 -20.62
CA THR A 707 3.94 -51.76 -22.01
C THR A 707 4.55 -50.64 -22.85
N ILE A 708 4.10 -49.39 -22.67
CA ILE A 708 4.68 -48.23 -23.34
C ILE A 708 6.14 -48.01 -22.93
N LEU A 709 6.45 -47.98 -21.63
CA LEU A 709 7.81 -47.69 -21.15
C LEU A 709 8.81 -48.84 -21.38
N THR A 710 8.33 -50.08 -21.50
CA THR A 710 9.16 -51.24 -21.82
C THR A 710 9.31 -51.49 -23.32
N SER A 711 8.59 -50.77 -24.17
CA SER A 711 8.63 -51.03 -25.62
C SER A 711 9.98 -50.63 -26.22
N GLU A 712 10.46 -51.45 -27.17
CA GLU A 712 11.68 -51.13 -27.93
C GLU A 712 11.49 -49.91 -28.83
N SER A 713 10.24 -49.61 -29.22
CA SER A 713 9.86 -48.48 -30.07
C SER A 713 9.65 -47.17 -29.30
N LEU A 714 9.80 -47.14 -27.96
CA LEU A 714 9.53 -45.97 -27.12
C LEU A 714 10.14 -44.67 -27.67
N TRP A 715 11.37 -44.73 -28.13
CA TRP A 715 12.14 -43.59 -28.64
C TRP A 715 11.79 -43.16 -30.06
N PHE A 716 11.21 -44.06 -30.85
CA PHE A 716 10.76 -43.77 -32.22
C PHE A 716 9.33 -43.23 -32.25
N ASP A 717 8.46 -43.78 -31.40
CA ASP A 717 7.04 -43.47 -31.39
C ASP A 717 6.68 -42.23 -30.58
N ASN A 718 7.60 -41.72 -29.76
CA ASN A 718 7.34 -40.62 -28.84
C ASN A 718 8.46 -39.57 -28.86
N SER A 719 8.09 -38.30 -28.82
CA SER A 719 9.03 -37.21 -28.66
C SER A 719 9.62 -37.17 -27.24
N GLU A 720 10.75 -36.46 -27.09
CA GLU A 720 11.38 -36.19 -25.80
C GLU A 720 10.38 -35.63 -24.77
N ARG A 721 9.45 -34.78 -25.25
CA ARG A 721 8.43 -34.15 -24.42
C ARG A 721 7.46 -35.19 -23.86
N THR A 722 6.94 -36.08 -24.69
CA THR A 722 5.96 -37.09 -24.26
C THR A 722 6.57 -38.10 -23.29
N ILE A 723 7.82 -38.55 -23.53
CA ILE A 723 8.53 -39.43 -22.60
C ILE A 723 8.74 -38.74 -21.24
N SER A 724 9.08 -37.45 -21.26
CA SER A 724 9.23 -36.66 -20.04
C SER A 724 7.89 -36.48 -19.31
N GLU A 725 6.82 -36.19 -20.04
CA GLU A 725 5.45 -36.08 -19.52
C GLU A 725 4.94 -37.40 -18.93
N LEU A 726 5.27 -38.56 -19.53
CA LEU A 726 5.01 -39.91 -18.98
C LEU A 726 5.63 -40.09 -17.59
N CYS A 727 6.93 -39.81 -17.46
CA CYS A 727 7.63 -39.94 -16.18
C CYS A 727 7.11 -38.94 -15.13
N ASP A 728 6.97 -37.67 -15.50
CA ASP A 728 6.46 -36.63 -14.60
C ASP A 728 4.99 -36.92 -14.22
N GLY A 729 4.17 -37.45 -15.13
CA GLY A 729 2.78 -37.81 -14.87
C GLY A 729 2.64 -38.94 -13.86
N ILE A 730 3.42 -40.02 -13.98
CA ILE A 730 3.50 -41.07 -12.97
C ILE A 730 3.96 -40.49 -11.63
N THR A 731 4.96 -39.60 -11.66
CA THR A 731 5.45 -38.90 -10.46
C THR A 731 4.33 -38.12 -9.77
N PHE A 732 3.54 -37.36 -10.52
CA PHE A 732 2.43 -36.58 -9.98
C PHE A 732 1.28 -37.46 -9.46
N ILE A 733 0.98 -38.58 -10.12
CA ILE A 733 -0.03 -39.53 -9.62
C ILE A 733 0.43 -40.11 -8.29
N LEU A 734 1.67 -40.57 -8.18
CA LEU A 734 2.26 -41.06 -6.94
C LEU A 734 2.39 -39.98 -5.84
N GLN A 735 2.36 -38.70 -6.18
CA GLN A 735 2.32 -37.61 -5.19
C GLN A 735 0.94 -37.39 -4.59
N ASN A 736 -0.12 -37.82 -5.27
CA ASN A 736 -1.50 -37.64 -4.81
C ASN A 736 -2.04 -38.86 -4.05
N LEU A 737 -1.29 -39.96 -4.06
CA LEU A 737 -1.58 -41.19 -3.32
C LEU A 737 -0.70 -41.15 -2.07
N ASP A 738 -1.26 -41.15 -0.87
CA ASP A 738 -0.51 -41.10 0.39
C ASP A 738 -0.46 -42.51 1.03
N GLU A 739 -1.60 -43.05 1.46
CA GLU A 739 -1.64 -44.32 2.22
C GLU A 739 -1.49 -45.57 1.33
N SER A 740 -1.99 -45.52 0.10
CA SER A 740 -2.09 -46.68 -0.80
C SER A 740 -0.80 -47.00 -1.57
N ILE A 741 0.27 -46.20 -1.41
CA ILE A 741 1.53 -46.38 -2.14
C ILE A 741 2.17 -47.75 -1.87
N SER A 742 2.17 -48.22 -0.62
CA SER A 742 2.81 -49.48 -0.24
C SER A 742 2.22 -50.69 -0.99
N LEU A 743 0.91 -50.61 -1.33
CA LEU A 743 0.23 -51.64 -2.11
C LEU A 743 0.63 -51.58 -3.59
N ILE A 744 0.84 -50.37 -4.14
CA ILE A 744 1.33 -50.18 -5.51
C ILE A 744 2.72 -50.77 -5.66
N TYR A 745 3.60 -50.55 -4.69
CA TYR A 745 4.96 -51.09 -4.72
C TYR A 745 5.02 -52.62 -4.63
N SER A 746 3.97 -53.22 -4.07
CA SER A 746 3.80 -54.68 -4.07
C SER A 746 3.31 -55.22 -5.42
N SER A 747 2.87 -54.37 -6.35
CA SER A 747 2.44 -54.79 -7.69
C SER A 747 3.63 -55.16 -8.58
N GLU A 748 3.52 -56.31 -9.25
CA GLU A 748 4.50 -56.79 -10.22
C GLU A 748 4.67 -55.82 -11.39
N ASP A 749 3.58 -55.22 -11.87
CA ASP A 749 3.60 -54.28 -13.00
C ASP A 749 4.42 -53.03 -12.68
N PHE A 750 4.27 -52.49 -11.48
CA PHE A 750 5.03 -51.31 -11.05
C PHE A 750 6.50 -51.63 -10.81
N CYS A 751 6.81 -52.81 -10.26
CA CYS A 751 8.17 -53.31 -10.13
C CYS A 751 8.89 -53.37 -11.48
N MET A 752 8.24 -53.97 -12.48
CA MET A 752 8.78 -54.09 -13.83
C MET A 752 8.94 -52.71 -14.52
N LEU A 753 7.98 -51.81 -14.30
CA LEU A 753 8.06 -50.43 -14.77
C LEU A 753 9.24 -49.70 -14.13
N PHE A 754 9.46 -49.85 -12.82
CA PHE A 754 10.56 -49.20 -12.14
C PHE A 754 11.92 -49.69 -12.65
N ASP A 755 12.06 -51.00 -12.84
CA ASP A 755 13.30 -51.60 -13.32
C ASP A 755 13.60 -51.18 -14.79
N SER A 756 12.58 -50.80 -15.58
CA SER A 756 12.76 -50.28 -16.95
C SER A 756 13.16 -48.80 -17.03
N ILE A 757 13.25 -48.06 -15.91
CA ILE A 757 13.63 -46.64 -15.89
C ILE A 757 15.15 -46.42 -16.11
N GLU A 758 15.99 -47.45 -15.97
CA GLU A 758 17.45 -47.32 -16.09
C GLU A 758 17.93 -46.59 -17.37
N PRO A 759 17.44 -46.92 -18.59
CA PRO A 759 17.84 -46.24 -19.81
C PRO A 759 17.44 -44.76 -19.83
N LEU A 760 16.26 -44.43 -19.25
CA LEU A 760 15.78 -43.05 -19.12
C LEU A 760 16.68 -42.24 -18.20
N MET A 761 17.11 -42.86 -17.09
CA MET A 761 18.02 -42.22 -16.14
C MET A 761 19.42 -41.95 -16.72
N LYS A 762 19.84 -42.79 -17.67
CA LYS A 762 21.13 -42.73 -18.35
C LYS A 762 21.05 -42.10 -19.74
N CYS A 763 19.94 -41.46 -20.11
CA CYS A 763 19.76 -40.85 -21.42
C CYS A 763 20.82 -39.75 -21.67
N ILE A 764 21.61 -39.89 -22.73
CA ILE A 764 22.69 -38.94 -23.04
C ILE A 764 22.11 -37.69 -23.71
N ASP A 765 21.15 -37.89 -24.61
CA ASP A 765 20.70 -36.87 -25.57
C ASP A 765 19.70 -35.86 -24.97
N SER A 766 18.93 -36.27 -23.96
CA SER A 766 17.91 -35.43 -23.33
C SER A 766 18.18 -35.17 -21.85
N VAL A 767 18.21 -33.89 -21.47
CA VAL A 767 18.24 -33.45 -20.07
C VAL A 767 16.86 -33.58 -19.42
N ALA A 768 15.78 -33.36 -20.17
CA ALA A 768 14.41 -33.40 -19.66
C ALA A 768 14.01 -34.80 -19.19
N ILE A 769 14.28 -35.83 -20.00
CA ILE A 769 14.00 -37.24 -19.66
C ILE A 769 14.81 -37.68 -18.45
N LYS A 770 16.10 -37.32 -18.39
CA LYS A 770 16.96 -37.62 -17.23
C LYS A 770 16.39 -37.03 -15.95
N LEU A 771 15.88 -35.80 -16.01
CA LEU A 771 15.35 -35.09 -14.86
C LEU A 771 14.01 -35.65 -14.42
N SER A 772 13.08 -35.91 -15.34
CA SER A 772 11.76 -36.48 -15.04
C SER A 772 11.87 -37.89 -14.46
N ALA A 773 12.72 -38.75 -15.03
CA ALA A 773 13.01 -40.07 -14.46
C ALA A 773 13.67 -39.95 -13.06
N SER A 774 14.52 -38.94 -12.83
CA SER A 774 15.15 -38.71 -11.51
C SER A 774 14.12 -38.27 -10.46
N ARG A 775 13.11 -37.50 -10.88
CA ARG A 775 12.00 -37.07 -10.02
C ARG A 775 11.08 -38.24 -9.67
N LEU A 776 10.77 -39.11 -10.65
CA LEU A 776 9.98 -40.32 -10.41
C LEU A 776 10.63 -41.20 -9.34
N VAL A 777 11.91 -41.50 -9.50
CA VAL A 777 12.70 -42.23 -8.51
C VAL A 777 12.72 -41.51 -7.15
N GLY A 778 12.87 -40.19 -7.15
CA GLY A 778 12.86 -39.39 -5.92
C GLY A 778 11.52 -39.44 -5.20
N GLN A 779 10.41 -39.48 -5.93
CA GLN A 779 9.08 -39.69 -5.36
C GLN A 779 8.96 -41.08 -4.75
N CYS A 780 9.47 -42.12 -5.42
CA CYS A 780 9.46 -43.47 -4.86
C CYS A 780 10.24 -43.57 -3.54
N LEU A 781 11.36 -42.84 -3.43
CA LEU A 781 12.18 -42.80 -2.22
C LEU A 781 11.57 -41.98 -1.08
N ASN A 782 10.60 -41.12 -1.34
CA ASN A 782 9.96 -40.31 -0.30
C ASN A 782 9.14 -41.19 0.67
N THR A 783 8.50 -42.22 0.13
CA THR A 783 7.76 -43.27 0.85
C THR A 783 8.54 -44.58 0.81
N TYR A 784 9.72 -44.59 1.44
CA TYR A 784 10.62 -45.76 1.40
C TYR A 784 9.94 -47.03 1.94
N ASP A 785 9.83 -48.05 1.09
CA ASP A 785 9.41 -49.41 1.46
C ASP A 785 10.59 -50.38 1.31
N SER A 786 10.93 -51.08 2.40
CA SER A 786 12.03 -52.06 2.44
C SER A 786 11.78 -53.27 1.53
N ASN A 787 10.53 -53.63 1.27
CA ASN A 787 10.19 -54.75 0.40
C ASN A 787 10.43 -54.40 -1.08
N PHE A 788 10.11 -53.15 -1.44
CA PHE A 788 10.32 -52.63 -2.79
C PHE A 788 11.79 -52.32 -3.07
N PHE A 789 12.46 -51.63 -2.15
CA PHE A 789 13.87 -51.26 -2.27
C PHE A 789 14.78 -52.36 -1.71
N THR A 790 14.82 -53.49 -2.40
CA THR A 790 15.79 -54.57 -2.12
C THR A 790 17.23 -54.05 -2.19
N ALA A 791 18.17 -54.79 -1.59
CA ALA A 791 19.60 -54.44 -1.62
C ALA A 791 20.13 -54.25 -3.05
N ASP A 792 19.67 -55.07 -4.00
CA ASP A 792 20.04 -54.96 -5.42
C ASP A 792 19.53 -53.67 -6.07
N ARG A 793 18.23 -53.35 -5.90
CA ARG A 793 17.64 -52.09 -6.40
C ARG A 793 18.30 -50.87 -5.80
N SER A 794 18.63 -50.92 -4.51
CA SER A 794 19.34 -49.83 -3.84
C SER A 794 20.74 -49.60 -4.44
N LEU A 795 21.49 -50.67 -4.72
CA LEU A 795 22.79 -50.57 -5.37
C LEU A 795 22.71 -50.08 -6.82
N LYS A 796 21.72 -50.55 -7.59
CA LYS A 796 21.42 -50.07 -8.96
C LYS A 796 21.11 -48.58 -8.95
N LEU A 797 20.25 -48.14 -8.04
CA LEU A 797 19.85 -46.73 -7.93
C LEU A 797 21.02 -45.81 -7.58
N ILE A 798 21.88 -46.24 -6.64
CA ILE A 798 23.14 -45.52 -6.35
C ILE A 798 24.00 -45.43 -7.61
N HIS A 799 24.10 -46.51 -8.39
CA HIS A 799 24.85 -46.52 -9.63
C HIS A 799 24.26 -45.57 -10.68
N TRP A 800 22.93 -45.54 -10.85
CA TRP A 800 22.25 -44.62 -11.77
C TRP A 800 22.50 -43.16 -11.40
N CYS A 801 22.28 -42.77 -10.14
CA CYS A 801 22.50 -41.40 -9.67
C CYS A 801 23.98 -40.99 -9.76
N CYS A 802 24.91 -41.90 -9.42
CA CYS A 802 26.34 -41.66 -9.58
C CYS A 802 26.75 -41.49 -11.06
N TRP A 803 26.09 -42.21 -11.97
CA TRP A 803 26.28 -42.05 -13.40
C TRP A 803 25.83 -40.65 -13.84
N GLN A 804 24.64 -40.21 -13.41
CA GLN A 804 24.13 -38.86 -13.70
C GLN A 804 25.09 -37.77 -13.22
N LEU A 805 25.58 -37.86 -11.99
CA LEU A 805 26.57 -36.92 -11.44
C LEU A 805 27.92 -36.96 -12.18
N ARG A 806 28.26 -38.08 -12.81
CA ARG A 806 29.49 -38.22 -13.60
C ARG A 806 29.31 -37.74 -15.05
N ASP A 807 28.08 -37.60 -15.53
CA ASP A 807 27.74 -37.20 -16.91
C ASP A 807 28.47 -35.91 -17.32
N LYS A 808 28.83 -35.81 -18.60
CA LYS A 808 29.52 -34.65 -19.16
C LYS A 808 28.61 -33.42 -19.19
N MET A 809 27.31 -33.60 -19.43
CA MET A 809 26.29 -32.55 -19.54
C MET A 809 25.45 -32.45 -18.24
N LEU A 810 26.11 -32.37 -17.09
CA LEU A 810 25.41 -32.23 -15.80
C LEU A 810 24.84 -30.81 -15.65
N THR A 811 23.53 -30.70 -15.44
CA THR A 811 22.83 -29.47 -15.06
C THR A 811 22.62 -29.39 -13.55
N GLU A 812 22.36 -28.18 -13.03
CA GLU A 812 22.13 -27.97 -11.59
C GLU A 812 20.88 -28.70 -11.08
N ASP A 813 19.80 -28.74 -11.88
CA ASP A 813 18.56 -29.42 -11.51
C ASP A 813 18.73 -30.93 -11.37
N ILE A 814 19.44 -31.57 -12.31
CA ILE A 814 19.76 -33.01 -12.22
C ILE A 814 20.69 -33.26 -11.03
N ALA A 815 21.70 -32.41 -10.83
CA ALA A 815 22.62 -32.54 -9.71
C ALA A 815 21.88 -32.47 -8.37
N LEU A 816 20.94 -31.54 -8.22
CA LEU A 816 20.12 -31.38 -7.03
C LEU A 816 19.21 -32.59 -6.81
N GLN A 817 18.50 -33.06 -7.84
CA GLN A 817 17.58 -34.18 -7.72
C GLN A 817 18.33 -35.50 -7.42
N ALA A 818 19.41 -35.78 -8.15
CA ALA A 818 20.26 -36.94 -7.88
C ALA A 818 20.86 -36.89 -6.46
N SER A 819 21.21 -35.70 -5.96
CA SER A 819 21.67 -35.53 -4.57
C SER A 819 20.59 -35.91 -3.56
N LYS A 820 19.34 -35.46 -3.77
CA LYS A 820 18.22 -35.82 -2.90
C LYS A 820 18.00 -37.33 -2.87
N ASN A 821 17.98 -37.97 -4.04
CA ASN A 821 17.80 -39.42 -4.17
C ASN A 821 18.92 -40.18 -3.43
N LEU A 822 20.18 -39.76 -3.62
CA LEU A 822 21.33 -40.37 -2.96
C LEU A 822 21.33 -40.18 -1.43
N ILE A 823 20.88 -39.01 -0.95
CA ILE A 823 20.76 -38.77 0.49
C ILE A 823 19.63 -39.60 1.09
N ALA A 824 18.48 -39.70 0.43
CA ALA A 824 17.35 -40.49 0.90
C ALA A 824 17.73 -41.98 1.00
N ILE A 825 18.30 -42.56 -0.06
CA ILE A 825 18.67 -43.98 -0.05
C ILE A 825 19.78 -44.30 0.96
N SER A 826 20.71 -43.37 1.19
CA SER A 826 21.84 -43.59 2.10
C SER A 826 21.45 -43.87 3.55
N ARG A 827 20.23 -43.48 3.97
CA ARG A 827 19.72 -43.72 5.31
C ARG A 827 19.54 -45.20 5.59
N HIS A 828 19.20 -45.96 4.56
CA HIS A 828 18.84 -47.38 4.62
C HIS A 828 19.99 -48.33 4.23
N LEU A 829 21.21 -47.79 4.04
CA LEU A 829 22.38 -48.61 3.71
C LEU A 829 23.06 -49.16 4.96
N ASP A 830 23.56 -50.39 4.86
CA ASP A 830 24.45 -50.98 5.85
C ASP A 830 25.83 -50.30 5.85
N GLU A 831 26.66 -50.54 6.87
CA GLU A 831 27.97 -49.88 7.01
C GLU A 831 28.90 -50.13 5.82
N ASP A 832 28.99 -51.37 5.32
CA ASP A 832 29.81 -51.73 4.15
C ASP A 832 29.30 -51.10 2.85
N GLN A 833 27.98 -51.04 2.69
CA GLN A 833 27.34 -50.40 1.54
C GLN A 833 27.58 -48.89 1.58
N PHE A 834 27.48 -48.28 2.75
CA PHE A 834 27.76 -46.86 2.97
C PHE A 834 29.23 -46.51 2.72
N LEU A 835 30.17 -47.36 3.13
CA LEU A 835 31.60 -47.21 2.83
C LEU A 835 31.85 -47.19 1.31
N ASN A 836 31.28 -48.16 0.58
CA ASN A 836 31.40 -48.25 -0.88
C ASN A 836 30.74 -47.05 -1.58
N PHE A 837 29.60 -46.59 -1.06
CA PHE A 837 28.91 -45.39 -1.53
C PHE A 837 29.77 -44.13 -1.35
N ALA A 838 30.35 -43.91 -0.18
CA ALA A 838 31.26 -42.79 0.11
C ALA A 838 32.47 -42.79 -0.85
N LYS A 839 33.06 -43.97 -1.07
CA LYS A 839 34.18 -44.16 -2.01
C LYS A 839 33.78 -43.81 -3.46
N LYS A 840 32.57 -44.18 -3.90
CA LYS A 840 32.02 -43.82 -5.21
C LYS A 840 31.83 -42.31 -5.36
N LEU A 841 31.22 -41.63 -4.38
CA LEU A 841 31.07 -40.17 -4.39
C LEU A 841 32.41 -39.44 -4.50
N ALA A 842 33.40 -39.83 -3.69
CA ALA A 842 34.75 -39.27 -3.76
C ALA A 842 35.43 -39.53 -5.11
N SER A 843 35.08 -40.65 -5.79
CA SER A 843 35.55 -40.96 -7.13
C SER A 843 35.03 -39.98 -8.18
N ILE A 844 33.80 -39.49 -8.04
CA ILE A 844 33.19 -38.49 -8.94
C ILE A 844 33.96 -37.16 -8.83
N CYS A 845 34.32 -36.73 -7.62
CA CYS A 845 35.18 -35.56 -7.42
C CYS A 845 36.54 -35.76 -8.09
N ARG A 846 37.17 -36.93 -7.92
CA ARG A 846 38.45 -37.27 -8.56
C ARG A 846 38.34 -37.27 -10.10
N PHE A 847 37.21 -37.73 -10.64
CA PHE A 847 36.93 -37.70 -12.07
C PHE A 847 36.89 -36.25 -12.61
N GLU A 848 36.14 -35.35 -11.97
CA GLU A 848 36.09 -33.93 -12.37
C GLU A 848 37.48 -33.29 -12.29
N ILE A 849 38.24 -33.59 -11.22
CA ILE A 849 39.61 -33.12 -11.02
C ILE A 849 40.55 -33.52 -12.16
N ILE A 850 40.41 -34.73 -12.69
CA ILE A 850 41.30 -35.28 -13.72
C ILE A 850 40.88 -34.80 -15.12
N HIS A 851 39.58 -34.87 -15.42
CA HIS A 851 39.07 -34.67 -16.79
C HIS A 851 38.54 -33.26 -17.04
N GLN A 852 37.98 -32.58 -16.03
CA GLN A 852 37.28 -31.30 -16.15
C GLN A 852 37.65 -30.32 -15.02
N PRO A 853 38.94 -29.99 -14.80
CA PRO A 853 39.40 -29.27 -13.61
C PRO A 853 38.88 -27.82 -13.49
N THR A 854 38.36 -27.25 -14.58
CA THR A 854 37.79 -25.90 -14.63
C THR A 854 36.33 -25.83 -14.20
N LEU A 855 35.60 -26.96 -14.23
CA LEU A 855 34.22 -27.04 -13.75
C LEU A 855 34.23 -27.41 -12.27
N SER A 856 33.30 -26.88 -11.49
CA SER A 856 33.21 -27.10 -10.04
C SER A 856 31.92 -27.79 -9.60
N LEU A 857 30.94 -27.97 -10.49
CA LEU A 857 29.59 -28.41 -10.14
C LEU A 857 29.58 -29.80 -9.49
N LYS A 858 30.37 -30.77 -9.99
CA LYS A 858 30.37 -32.14 -9.45
C LYS A 858 30.98 -32.18 -8.06
N ARG A 859 32.12 -31.49 -7.86
CA ARG A 859 32.77 -31.34 -6.55
C ARG A 859 31.86 -30.63 -5.56
N ALA A 860 31.30 -29.48 -5.94
CA ALA A 860 30.39 -28.71 -5.09
C ALA A 860 29.19 -29.56 -4.65
N THR A 861 28.59 -30.29 -5.58
CA THR A 861 27.44 -31.18 -5.31
C THR A 861 27.84 -32.32 -4.35
N CYS A 862 28.95 -33.02 -4.60
CA CYS A 862 29.40 -34.09 -3.73
C CYS A 862 29.79 -33.59 -2.33
N PHE A 863 30.35 -32.38 -2.19
CA PHE A 863 30.63 -31.77 -0.89
C PHE A 863 29.34 -31.45 -0.12
N LYS A 864 28.33 -30.91 -0.80
CA LYS A 864 27.00 -30.69 -0.22
C LYS A 864 26.35 -31.99 0.24
N ILE A 865 26.45 -33.07 -0.57
CA ILE A 865 26.00 -34.42 -0.17
C ILE A 865 26.75 -34.87 1.09
N ALA A 866 28.09 -34.80 1.10
CA ALA A 866 28.89 -35.23 2.24
C ALA A 866 28.53 -34.48 3.54
N ALA A 867 28.32 -33.17 3.48
CA ALA A 867 27.83 -32.39 4.61
C ALA A 867 26.45 -32.84 5.07
N ALA A 868 25.50 -33.01 4.15
CA ALA A 868 24.16 -33.48 4.50
C ALA A 868 24.19 -34.86 5.19
N LEU A 869 24.94 -35.82 4.65
CA LEU A 869 25.08 -37.16 5.23
C LEU A 869 25.68 -37.14 6.65
N THR A 870 26.62 -36.23 6.89
CA THR A 870 27.23 -36.07 8.22
C THR A 870 26.29 -35.38 9.21
N MET A 871 25.42 -34.48 8.73
CA MET A 871 24.43 -33.80 9.57
C MET A 871 23.32 -34.73 10.05
N TYR A 872 22.79 -35.56 9.13
CA TYR A 872 21.68 -36.47 9.40
C TYR A 872 22.09 -37.80 10.06
N GLY A 873 23.37 -38.14 10.10
CA GLY A 873 23.87 -39.34 10.77
C GLY A 873 23.95 -39.16 12.29
N GLU A 874 23.24 -40.00 13.05
CA GLU A 874 23.45 -40.17 14.50
C GLU A 874 24.72 -41.00 14.79
N ASN A 875 25.14 -41.84 13.83
CA ASN A 875 26.28 -42.74 13.97
C ASN A 875 27.61 -42.02 13.70
N SER A 876 28.46 -41.91 14.73
CA SER A 876 29.81 -41.37 14.61
C SER A 876 30.67 -42.11 13.56
N SER A 877 30.42 -43.41 13.33
CA SER A 877 31.14 -44.23 12.33
C SER A 877 30.95 -43.73 10.89
N ARG A 878 29.72 -43.33 10.52
CA ARG A 878 29.42 -42.80 9.17
C ARG A 878 30.05 -41.43 8.93
N ALA A 879 30.10 -40.59 9.97
CA ALA A 879 30.78 -39.30 9.91
C ALA A 879 32.30 -39.48 9.70
N ASP A 880 32.90 -40.46 10.39
CA ASP A 880 34.33 -40.80 10.24
C ASP A 880 34.65 -41.25 8.81
N VAL A 881 33.81 -42.10 8.22
CA VAL A 881 33.94 -42.54 6.82
C VAL A 881 33.90 -41.35 5.85
N MET A 882 32.97 -40.41 6.05
CA MET A 882 32.89 -39.22 5.20
C MET A 882 34.13 -38.34 5.34
N VAL A 883 34.62 -38.15 6.57
CA VAL A 883 35.84 -37.38 6.84
C VAL A 883 37.06 -38.03 6.17
N GLU A 884 37.21 -39.36 6.27
CA GLU A 884 38.32 -40.10 5.65
C GLU A 884 38.40 -39.87 4.13
N PHE A 885 37.27 -39.99 3.42
CA PHE A 885 37.27 -39.87 1.95
C PHE A 885 37.26 -38.42 1.44
N PHE A 886 36.63 -37.49 2.16
CA PHE A 886 36.46 -36.11 1.70
C PHE A 886 37.50 -35.11 2.24
N ALA A 887 38.16 -35.36 3.38
CA ALA A 887 39.18 -34.44 3.90
C ALA A 887 40.33 -34.16 2.90
N PRO A 888 40.87 -35.15 2.15
CA PRO A 888 41.89 -34.87 1.14
C PRO A 888 41.39 -33.99 -0.01
N LEU A 889 40.10 -34.09 -0.35
CA LEU A 889 39.46 -33.30 -1.40
C LEU A 889 39.20 -31.85 -0.95
N LEU A 890 38.75 -31.67 0.29
CA LEU A 890 38.53 -30.34 0.89
C LEU A 890 39.85 -29.58 1.06
N VAL A 891 40.90 -30.24 1.59
CA VAL A 891 42.24 -29.65 1.75
C VAL A 891 42.80 -29.16 0.42
N ARG A 892 42.56 -29.89 -0.67
CA ARG A 892 42.98 -29.46 -2.01
C ARG A 892 42.32 -28.14 -2.40
N GLU A 893 41.01 -28.02 -2.28
CA GLU A 893 40.27 -26.83 -2.73
C GLU A 893 40.51 -25.63 -1.81
N MET A 894 40.63 -25.85 -0.49
CA MET A 894 41.01 -24.79 0.47
C MET A 894 42.41 -24.22 0.22
N ASN A 895 43.32 -25.01 -0.37
CA ASN A 895 44.69 -24.56 -0.68
C ASN A 895 44.83 -23.95 -2.08
N ASN A 896 43.82 -24.07 -2.96
CA ASN A 896 43.87 -23.57 -4.33
C ASN A 896 43.41 -22.10 -4.41
N LYS A 897 44.34 -21.15 -4.33
CA LYS A 897 44.05 -19.71 -4.49
C LYS A 897 44.13 -19.24 -5.95
N THR A 898 43.17 -19.57 -6.83
CA THR A 898 43.05 -18.88 -8.14
C THR A 898 41.70 -19.11 -8.86
N SER A 899 41.09 -18.02 -9.34
CA SER A 899 39.88 -17.84 -10.20
C SER A 899 38.52 -17.66 -9.50
N ASN A 900 37.60 -16.91 -10.13
CA ASN A 900 36.31 -16.50 -9.56
C ASN A 900 35.35 -17.69 -9.29
N ASP A 901 35.26 -18.69 -10.18
CA ASP A 901 34.45 -19.91 -9.97
C ASP A 901 35.00 -20.83 -8.85
N VAL A 902 36.25 -20.59 -8.42
CA VAL A 902 36.88 -21.28 -7.28
C VAL A 902 36.56 -20.59 -5.96
N ASN A 903 36.04 -19.35 -5.95
CA ASN A 903 35.62 -18.68 -4.72
C ASN A 903 34.40 -19.36 -4.10
N ASP A 904 33.41 -19.73 -4.92
CA ASP A 904 32.22 -20.43 -4.45
C ASP A 904 32.57 -21.84 -3.96
N LEU A 905 33.43 -22.56 -4.70
CA LEU A 905 33.90 -23.88 -4.29
C LEU A 905 34.76 -23.80 -3.01
N PHE A 906 35.54 -22.75 -2.83
CA PHE A 906 36.31 -22.49 -1.62
C PHE A 906 35.41 -22.19 -0.42
N SER A 907 34.36 -21.38 -0.60
CA SER A 907 33.35 -21.12 0.43
C SER A 907 32.65 -22.41 0.84
N ILE A 908 32.13 -23.17 -0.13
CA ILE A 908 31.48 -24.46 0.10
C ILE A 908 32.44 -25.42 0.82
N SER A 909 33.71 -25.49 0.42
CA SER A 909 34.69 -26.37 1.06
C SER A 909 34.93 -25.99 2.52
N LYS A 910 34.96 -24.70 2.85
CA LYS A 910 35.09 -24.21 4.23
C LYS A 910 33.84 -24.50 5.06
N GLU A 911 32.66 -24.22 4.52
CA GLU A 911 31.38 -24.51 5.20
C GLU A 911 31.25 -26.00 5.50
N VAL A 912 31.53 -26.86 4.52
CA VAL A 912 31.50 -28.31 4.69
C VAL A 912 32.58 -28.78 5.68
N SER A 913 33.78 -28.18 5.66
CA SER A 913 34.84 -28.44 6.64
C SER A 913 34.38 -28.15 8.07
N GLU A 914 33.71 -27.02 8.31
CA GLU A 914 33.18 -26.68 9.64
C GLU A 914 32.05 -27.65 10.07
N ILE A 915 31.17 -28.03 9.14
CA ILE A 915 30.13 -29.03 9.42
C ILE A 915 30.75 -30.38 9.86
N LEU A 916 31.75 -30.87 9.15
CA LEU A 916 32.45 -32.10 9.53
C LEU A 916 33.15 -31.95 10.89
N LYS A 917 33.81 -30.81 11.13
CA LYS A 917 34.51 -30.50 12.37
C LYS A 917 33.57 -30.49 13.59
N THR A 918 32.38 -29.91 13.46
CA THR A 918 31.39 -29.87 14.55
C THR A 918 30.88 -31.26 14.93
N LYS A 919 30.77 -32.19 13.97
CA LYS A 919 30.25 -33.55 14.20
C LYS A 919 31.26 -34.52 14.80
N ILE A 920 32.51 -34.55 14.31
CA ILE A 920 33.53 -35.49 14.82
C ILE A 920 34.43 -34.91 15.93
N GLY A 921 34.26 -33.62 16.25
CA GLY A 921 35.02 -32.89 17.26
C GLY A 921 36.30 -32.25 16.74
N GLU A 922 36.67 -31.10 17.31
CA GLU A 922 37.75 -30.26 16.80
C GLU A 922 39.11 -30.96 16.82
N GLN A 923 39.43 -31.69 17.89
CA GLN A 923 40.73 -32.35 18.06
C GLN A 923 40.95 -33.45 17.03
N ARG A 924 39.94 -34.30 16.81
CA ARG A 924 40.01 -35.41 15.85
C ARG A 924 40.05 -34.88 14.42
N TYR A 925 39.22 -33.88 14.10
CA TYR A 925 39.23 -33.23 12.79
C TYR A 925 40.57 -32.55 12.49
N ALA A 926 41.15 -31.82 13.45
CA ALA A 926 42.45 -31.17 13.29
C ALA A 926 43.58 -32.16 12.99
N LYS A 927 43.56 -33.34 13.63
CA LYS A 927 44.53 -34.42 13.36
C LYS A 927 44.43 -34.92 11.92
N VAL A 928 43.23 -35.27 11.45
CA VAL A 928 42.99 -35.74 10.08
C VAL A 928 43.36 -34.66 9.06
N LEU A 929 43.02 -33.39 9.34
CA LEU A 929 43.36 -32.26 8.48
C LEU A 929 44.88 -32.08 8.37
N ALA A 930 45.61 -32.17 9.49
CA ALA A 930 47.07 -32.05 9.50
C ALA A 930 47.75 -33.20 8.74
N GLU A 931 47.25 -34.44 8.87
CA GLU A 931 47.71 -35.59 8.10
C GLU A 931 47.45 -35.39 6.59
N CYS A 932 46.23 -34.99 6.21
CA CYS A 932 45.88 -34.69 4.82
C CYS A 932 46.73 -33.56 4.22
N GLN A 933 47.06 -32.52 5.01
CA GLN A 933 47.95 -31.43 4.60
C GLN A 933 49.39 -31.91 4.40
N LYS A 934 49.93 -32.70 5.34
CA LYS A 934 51.25 -33.33 5.22
C LYS A 934 51.33 -34.19 3.96
N ASP A 935 50.32 -35.02 3.72
CA ASP A 935 50.21 -35.86 2.52
C ASP A 935 50.12 -35.04 1.23
N ALA A 936 49.36 -33.94 1.23
CA ALA A 936 49.26 -33.06 0.08
C ALA A 936 50.60 -32.39 -0.26
N ILE A 937 51.34 -31.94 0.77
CA ILE A 937 52.69 -31.37 0.63
C ILE A 937 53.67 -32.44 0.12
N PHE A 938 53.65 -33.63 0.72
CA PHE A 938 54.50 -34.76 0.31
C PHE A 938 54.24 -35.15 -1.15
N LYS A 939 52.98 -35.34 -1.55
CA LYS A 939 52.60 -35.63 -2.95
C LYS A 939 52.97 -34.49 -3.90
N SER A 940 52.93 -33.24 -3.46
CA SER A 940 53.40 -32.09 -4.26
C SER A 940 54.92 -32.11 -4.46
N ALA A 941 55.68 -32.35 -3.39
CA ALA A 941 57.14 -32.49 -3.43
C ALA A 941 57.57 -33.68 -4.29
N GLN A 942 56.91 -34.83 -4.14
CA GLN A 942 57.16 -36.03 -4.94
C GLN A 942 56.88 -35.78 -6.43
N ARG A 943 55.79 -35.08 -6.79
CA ARG A 943 55.51 -34.68 -8.18
C ARG A 943 56.59 -33.75 -8.74
N LYS A 944 57.07 -32.77 -7.95
CA LYS A 944 58.19 -31.90 -8.34
C LYS A 944 59.49 -32.67 -8.52
N ARG A 945 59.79 -33.64 -7.63
CA ARG A 945 60.96 -34.52 -7.71
C ARG A 945 60.91 -35.38 -8.97
N LYS A 946 59.80 -36.10 -9.21
CA LYS A 946 59.60 -36.92 -10.42
C LYS A 946 59.69 -36.09 -11.71
N LEU A 947 59.21 -34.85 -11.72
CA LEU A 947 59.37 -33.95 -12.87
C LEU A 947 60.82 -33.52 -13.10
N LYS A 948 61.58 -33.25 -12.03
CA LYS A 948 63.02 -32.94 -12.10
C LYS A 948 63.83 -34.17 -12.52
N GLU A 949 63.49 -35.33 -12.00
CA GLU A 949 64.09 -36.62 -12.37
C GLU A 949 63.82 -36.94 -13.83
N LEU A 950 62.58 -36.81 -14.32
CA LEU A 950 62.24 -36.98 -15.73
C LEU A 950 63.00 -36.00 -16.65
N SER A 951 63.29 -34.78 -16.18
CA SER A 951 64.14 -33.85 -16.94
C SER A 951 65.61 -34.24 -17.02
N LEU A 952 66.07 -35.13 -16.13
CA LEU A 952 67.43 -35.66 -16.08
C LEU A 952 67.54 -37.03 -16.77
N THR A 953 66.52 -37.89 -16.64
CA THR A 953 66.52 -39.27 -17.17
C THR A 953 66.02 -39.36 -18.60
N ASN A 954 65.10 -38.49 -19.03
CA ASN A 954 64.58 -38.46 -20.40
C ASN A 954 64.30 -37.00 -20.86
N PRO A 955 65.33 -36.27 -21.33
CA PRO A 955 65.21 -34.87 -21.69
C PRO A 955 64.27 -34.63 -22.88
N GLU A 956 64.14 -35.58 -23.80
CA GLU A 956 63.24 -35.48 -24.96
C GLU A 956 61.76 -35.52 -24.53
N GLU A 957 61.41 -36.45 -23.63
CA GLU A 957 60.05 -36.53 -23.10
C GLU A 957 59.71 -35.30 -22.23
N ALA A 958 60.66 -34.81 -21.44
CA ALA A 958 60.52 -33.58 -20.67
C ALA A 958 60.30 -32.36 -21.58
N ALA A 959 61.06 -32.26 -22.68
CA ALA A 959 60.89 -31.21 -23.69
C ALA A 959 59.54 -31.30 -24.41
N ARG A 960 59.08 -32.51 -24.75
CA ARG A 960 57.76 -32.77 -25.34
C ARG A 960 56.63 -32.32 -24.41
N LEU A 961 56.72 -32.64 -23.12
CA LEU A 961 55.76 -32.19 -22.11
C LEU A 961 55.80 -30.67 -21.91
N LYS A 962 56.98 -30.06 -21.95
CA LYS A 962 57.16 -28.59 -21.88
C LYS A 962 56.51 -27.91 -23.10
N ARG A 963 56.69 -28.44 -24.31
CA ARG A 963 56.01 -27.97 -25.54
C ARG A 963 54.49 -28.12 -25.44
N LYS A 964 53.97 -29.28 -25.00
CA LYS A 964 52.52 -29.48 -24.77
C LYS A 964 51.95 -28.50 -23.74
N LYS A 965 52.68 -28.21 -22.66
CA LYS A 965 52.28 -27.24 -21.63
C LYS A 965 52.31 -25.80 -22.15
N ALA A 966 53.30 -25.44 -22.96
CA ALA A 966 53.37 -24.14 -23.64
C ALA A 966 52.20 -23.97 -24.62
N ALA A 967 51.90 -24.99 -25.42
CA ALA A 967 50.75 -25.01 -26.33
C ALA A 967 49.41 -24.86 -25.59
N LYS A 968 49.18 -25.60 -24.50
CA LYS A 968 47.98 -25.44 -23.65
C LYS A 968 47.88 -24.04 -23.03
N ARG A 969 49.00 -23.46 -22.58
CA ARG A 969 49.03 -22.07 -22.06
C ARG A 969 48.74 -21.05 -23.14
N ALA A 970 49.27 -21.22 -24.35
CA ALA A 970 48.98 -20.37 -25.50
C ALA A 970 47.49 -20.46 -25.89
N GLN A 971 46.91 -21.67 -25.92
CA GLN A 971 45.49 -21.88 -26.20
C GLN A 971 44.58 -21.30 -25.11
N SER A 972 44.95 -21.43 -23.83
CA SER A 972 44.23 -20.80 -22.71
C SER A 972 44.31 -19.27 -22.77
N ARG A 973 45.48 -18.70 -23.07
CA ARG A 973 45.63 -17.25 -23.31
C ARG A 973 44.78 -16.80 -24.49
N LYS A 974 44.77 -17.55 -25.59
CA LYS A 974 43.92 -17.29 -26.77
C LYS A 974 42.44 -17.27 -26.39
N ARG A 975 41.93 -18.27 -25.66
CA ARG A 975 40.55 -18.31 -25.14
C ARG A 975 40.21 -17.15 -24.20
N LYS A 976 41.12 -16.78 -23.29
CA LYS A 976 40.96 -15.59 -22.43
C LYS A 976 40.91 -14.29 -23.21
N LEU A 977 41.70 -14.20 -24.28
CA LEU A 977 41.72 -13.02 -25.13
C LEU A 977 40.46 -12.94 -26.01
N ASP A 978 39.98 -14.09 -26.48
CA ASP A 978 38.78 -14.21 -27.30
C ASP A 978 37.50 -13.92 -26.46
N THR A 979 37.49 -14.24 -25.16
CA THR A 979 36.41 -13.84 -24.22
C THR A 979 36.45 -12.35 -23.88
N LEU A 980 37.63 -11.76 -23.72
CA LEU A 980 37.78 -10.30 -23.50
C LEU A 980 37.55 -9.48 -24.77
N LYS A 981 37.72 -10.08 -25.96
CA LYS A 981 37.62 -9.42 -27.27
C LYS A 981 36.83 -10.30 -28.26
N PRO A 982 35.49 -10.35 -28.15
CA PRO A 982 34.64 -11.25 -28.93
C PRO A 982 34.77 -11.07 -30.45
N TYR A 983 35.05 -9.84 -30.90
CA TYR A 983 35.29 -9.50 -32.31
C TYR A 983 36.48 -10.25 -32.94
N ARG A 984 37.43 -10.77 -32.14
CA ARG A 984 38.55 -11.59 -32.64
C ARG A 984 38.12 -12.99 -33.09
N LEU A 985 37.02 -13.52 -32.54
CA LEU A 985 36.41 -14.77 -33.00
C LEU A 985 35.69 -14.55 -34.32
N VAL A 986 34.91 -13.47 -34.40
CA VAL A 986 34.17 -13.07 -35.61
C VAL A 986 35.14 -12.84 -36.78
N ASN A 987 36.21 -12.07 -36.58
CA ASN A 987 37.20 -11.82 -37.64
C ASN A 987 37.98 -13.09 -38.06
N ARG A 988 38.13 -14.10 -37.19
CA ARG A 988 38.74 -15.38 -37.59
C ARG A 988 37.79 -16.26 -38.38
N HIS A 989 36.49 -16.23 -38.07
CA HIS A 989 35.46 -16.92 -38.86
C HIS A 989 35.29 -16.27 -40.24
N PHE A 990 35.30 -14.94 -40.32
CA PHE A 990 35.32 -14.23 -41.60
C PHE A 990 36.56 -14.60 -42.43
N ASN A 991 37.76 -14.51 -41.86
CA ASN A 991 39.00 -14.84 -42.58
C ASN A 991 39.16 -16.34 -42.91
N SER A 992 38.42 -17.26 -42.27
CA SER A 992 38.46 -18.69 -42.60
C SER A 992 37.43 -19.09 -43.66
N VAL A 993 36.47 -18.22 -43.97
CA VAL A 993 35.47 -18.43 -45.03
C VAL A 993 35.93 -17.80 -46.36
N GLU A 994 36.89 -16.85 -46.32
CA GLU A 994 37.53 -16.25 -47.49
C GLU A 994 38.83 -16.95 -47.96
N CYS A 995 39.18 -18.13 -47.42
CA CYS A 995 40.34 -18.94 -47.84
C CYS A 995 39.93 -20.31 -48.37
#